data_AF-X6N654-F1
#
_entry.id   AF-X6N654-F1
#
_cell.length_a   1.000
_cell.length_b   1.000
_cell.length_c   1.000
_cell.angle_alpha   90.00
_cell.angle_beta   90.00
_cell.angle_gamma   90.00
#
_symmetry.space_group_name_H-M   'P 1'
#
loop_
_entity.id
_entity.type
_entity.pdbx_description
1 polymer ?
#
loop_
_entity_poly.entity_id
_entity_poly.type
_entity_poly.pdbx_seq_one_letter_code
_entity_poly.pdbx_strand_id
1 'polypeptide(L)'
;MLAQLKKEFPKIDKGIISEVSNEFNENVEDANDVLVWLTENTTTLQEQQHLLKLLKVFGSLLPKTTISQTWRNYNKIFFDTLEELREICTTFNLNELEEENELKILREICLHILWNIFKYPKHRKYRQINTQTLYNYFFSKCNPLGVNLERIFEEMENFLQQIEFQKGDDNNWYYLRDHIQLHMWYITIFGIKEQTIYKTRYPIPETVCMLSNGKWKEYAIAFDYQHRTIMLFDEKTSKIKSLQVGNPNKSSLEFNVHIQWYNDTDINETHNKWACLILNHTWHFRIFEGNDRDDLSNCISVNESKKKNTSIFIKYQLYNSNDTIEFNSFHVIWKDQFNKTHKEPLNPYSMTLRQGIQHIKDKLQIKDYFTAGPDELICLKYEFDEWMPAISTTNEDVLLHDIYRRLPHYPIIQVHWKIEGYFMVPYKRTISTQRGNLPKSIPLQDSVVASNPKPKFNPLLYERDLHKLKVIRDTINIEVTRSNPLQKLLHEIIKNLCMTDLISKKIRQSKTDEEIKQQINFNENDKDGELILNDKILTILHELKILYHDDIHKRMGYPLQLHQICAILLYCGKSCNVPFSYDQIKLKHHIWPYLDFFLHEAISTLHKYERREEESTELYCGLKNVRLETIKEIKEGFFISHVSTSDDIQVAQMYRSHQGCILHFHPSMRRSHYIHSCDVSWLSPFKHEREILFERSLIYFTNSDKTNKTENAWNAKIESEDEYTQMILLTWIRYDQYIQQIMQISAMWSHSIDLNVLYAILLNTQGEVNLAIKHLSEFEAWRMQPKNKRKYEEIKNEFMEKRCCNNHINLFSFFL
;
A
#
# COMPACT_ATOMS: atom_id res chain seq x y z
N MET A 1 -14.96 5.88 35.01
CA MET A 1 -13.66 5.41 34.49
C MET A 1 -12.85 6.48 33.76
N LEU A 2 -13.29 7.02 32.61
CA LEU A 2 -12.50 7.95 31.78
C LEU A 2 -11.92 9.16 32.55
N ALA A 3 -12.69 9.79 33.44
CA ALA A 3 -12.23 10.91 34.26
C ALA A 3 -11.14 10.51 35.27
N GLN A 4 -11.18 9.27 35.77
CA GLN A 4 -10.17 8.71 36.66
C GLN A 4 -8.87 8.41 35.90
N LEU A 5 -8.97 7.71 34.76
CA LEU A 5 -7.82 7.42 33.89
C LEU A 5 -7.11 8.71 33.43
N LYS A 6 -7.88 9.75 33.08
CA LYS A 6 -7.34 11.08 32.73
C LYS A 6 -6.55 11.73 33.87
N LYS A 7 -6.90 11.44 35.12
CA LYS A 7 -6.20 11.95 36.30
C LYS A 7 -4.93 11.14 36.60
N GLU A 8 -4.99 9.82 36.42
CA GLU A 8 -3.90 8.88 36.70
C GLU A 8 -2.79 8.93 35.63
N PHE A 9 -3.14 9.18 34.36
CA PHE A 9 -2.19 9.20 33.24
C PHE A 9 -2.10 10.59 32.56
N PRO A 10 -1.63 11.63 33.26
CA PRO A 10 -1.60 13.00 32.72
C PRO A 10 -0.63 13.17 31.53
N LYS A 11 0.26 12.21 31.30
CA LYS A 11 1.22 12.20 30.19
C LYS A 11 0.66 11.54 28.92
N ILE A 12 -0.44 10.79 29.02
CA ILE A 12 -1.09 10.16 27.86
C ILE A 12 -2.13 11.12 27.30
N ASP A 13 -2.21 11.20 25.97
CA ASP A 13 -3.19 12.05 25.31
C ASP A 13 -4.63 11.61 25.63
N LYS A 14 -5.54 12.59 25.76
CA LYS A 14 -6.93 12.34 26.13
C LYS A 14 -7.67 11.50 25.10
N GLY A 15 -7.31 11.63 23.81
CA GLY A 15 -7.86 10.83 22.73
C GLY A 15 -7.45 9.37 22.86
N ILE A 16 -6.18 9.10 23.21
CA ILE A 16 -5.67 7.76 23.45
C ILE A 16 -6.32 7.11 24.67
N ILE A 17 -6.45 7.85 25.78
CA ILE A 17 -7.17 7.36 26.96
C ILE A 17 -8.61 6.99 26.60
N SER A 18 -9.28 7.79 25.77
CA SER A 18 -10.63 7.48 25.30
C SER A 18 -10.66 6.25 24.40
N GLU A 19 -9.68 6.11 23.52
CA GLU A 19 -9.57 4.98 22.59
C GLU A 19 -9.33 3.66 23.35
N VAL A 20 -8.36 3.63 24.27
CA VAL A 20 -8.09 2.48 25.14
C VAL A 20 -9.31 2.17 26.02
N SER A 21 -9.91 3.19 26.64
CA SER A 21 -11.12 3.04 27.46
C SER A 21 -12.28 2.41 26.69
N ASN A 22 -12.46 2.75 25.42
CA ASN A 22 -13.52 2.21 24.58
C ASN A 22 -13.22 0.77 24.15
N GLU A 23 -11.95 0.46 23.89
CA GLU A 23 -11.51 -0.87 23.46
C GLU A 23 -11.70 -1.94 24.53
N PHE A 24 -11.49 -1.58 25.81
CA PHE A 24 -11.62 -2.53 26.93
C PHE A 24 -13.02 -2.57 27.58
N ASN A 25 -14.05 -1.98 26.96
CA ASN A 25 -15.45 -2.03 27.44
C ASN A 25 -15.61 -1.79 28.95
N GLU A 26 -14.89 -0.80 29.50
CA GLU A 26 -14.87 -0.49 30.94
C GLU A 26 -14.11 -1.45 31.87
N ASN A 27 -13.32 -2.40 31.35
CA ASN A 27 -12.32 -3.11 32.16
C ASN A 27 -11.17 -2.15 32.55
N VAL A 28 -11.29 -1.59 33.75
CA VAL A 28 -10.35 -0.61 34.30
C VAL A 28 -8.94 -1.19 34.44
N GLU A 29 -8.82 -2.47 34.79
CA GLU A 29 -7.52 -3.11 35.06
C GLU A 29 -6.72 -3.30 33.77
N ASP A 30 -7.34 -3.85 32.72
CA ASP A 30 -6.67 -4.02 31.42
C ASP A 30 -6.35 -2.67 30.77
N ALA A 31 -7.27 -1.71 30.85
CA ALA A 31 -7.04 -0.35 30.37
C ALA A 31 -5.88 0.32 31.11
N ASN A 32 -5.79 0.13 32.44
CA ASN A 32 -4.68 0.62 33.25
C ASN A 32 -3.36 -0.02 32.84
N ASP A 33 -3.32 -1.35 32.65
CA ASP A 33 -2.11 -2.06 32.25
C ASP A 33 -1.58 -1.56 30.89
N VAL A 34 -2.49 -1.33 29.91
CA VAL A 34 -2.11 -0.72 28.63
C VAL A 34 -1.62 0.73 28.80
N LEU A 35 -2.27 1.55 29.62
CA LEU A 35 -1.87 2.94 29.81
C LEU A 35 -0.55 3.08 30.58
N VAL A 36 -0.27 2.22 31.56
CA VAL A 36 1.04 2.11 32.22
C VAL A 36 2.09 1.73 31.18
N TRP A 37 1.83 0.68 30.40
CA TRP A 37 2.74 0.21 29.37
C TRP A 37 3.06 1.28 28.32
N LEU A 38 2.06 2.05 27.87
CA LEU A 38 2.28 3.19 26.96
C LEU A 38 3.13 4.28 27.63
N THR A 39 2.84 4.60 28.90
CA THR A 39 3.56 5.64 29.66
C THR A 39 5.05 5.31 29.82
N GLU A 40 5.38 4.02 29.99
CA GLU A 40 6.77 3.56 30.15
C GLU A 40 7.57 3.52 28.84
N ASN A 41 6.90 3.42 27.70
CA ASN A 41 7.55 3.15 26.42
C ASN A 41 7.51 4.31 25.42
N THR A 42 6.83 5.40 25.76
CA THR A 42 6.59 6.53 24.86
C THR A 42 6.82 7.88 25.53
N THR A 43 7.21 8.88 24.75
CA THR A 43 7.48 10.25 25.23
C THR A 43 6.68 11.31 24.48
N THR A 44 6.10 10.98 23.33
CA THR A 44 5.30 11.90 22.50
C THR A 44 3.93 11.30 22.19
N LEU A 45 2.95 12.15 21.87
CA LEU A 45 1.63 11.72 21.40
C LEU A 45 1.73 10.78 20.20
N GLN A 46 2.65 11.08 19.27
CA GLN A 46 2.89 10.25 18.10
C GLN A 46 3.41 8.86 18.49
N GLU A 47 4.41 8.77 19.36
CA GLU A 47 4.91 7.49 19.87
C GLU A 47 3.80 6.68 20.57
N GLN A 48 2.92 7.35 21.34
CA GLN A 48 1.78 6.71 21.99
C GLN A 48 0.80 6.10 20.98
N GLN A 49 0.47 6.82 19.90
CA GLN A 49 -0.39 6.32 18.82
C GLN A 49 0.25 5.14 18.08
N HIS A 50 1.54 5.26 17.74
CA HIS A 50 2.28 4.22 17.03
C HIS A 50 2.29 2.92 17.84
N LEU A 51 2.65 3.02 19.12
CA LEU A 51 2.77 1.86 19.98
C LEU A 51 1.42 1.22 20.31
N LEU A 52 0.35 2.03 20.47
CA LEU A 52 -1.01 1.51 20.60
C LEU A 52 -1.45 0.78 19.32
N LYS A 53 -1.15 1.31 18.12
CA LYS A 53 -1.43 0.60 16.85
C LYS A 53 -0.69 -0.73 16.75
N LEU A 54 0.58 -0.78 17.13
CA LEU A 54 1.33 -2.05 17.18
C LEU A 54 0.68 -3.03 18.16
N LEU A 55 0.23 -2.55 19.33
CA LEU A 55 -0.48 -3.38 20.30
C LEU A 55 -1.82 -3.89 19.76
N LYS A 56 -2.57 -3.09 19.02
CA LYS A 56 -3.82 -3.53 18.37
C LYS A 56 -3.59 -4.62 17.34
N VAL A 57 -2.49 -4.51 16.58
CA VAL A 57 -2.16 -5.45 15.52
C VAL A 57 -1.56 -6.74 16.07
N PHE A 58 -0.67 -6.65 17.07
CA PHE A 58 0.13 -7.79 17.54
C PHE A 58 -0.14 -8.21 18.98
N GLY A 59 -0.91 -7.45 19.77
CA GLY A 59 -1.08 -7.70 21.21
C GLY A 59 -1.77 -9.01 21.53
N SER A 60 -2.53 -9.58 20.58
CA SER A 60 -3.10 -10.92 20.68
C SER A 60 -2.13 -12.03 20.26
N LEU A 61 -1.02 -11.68 19.59
CA LEU A 61 -0.05 -12.61 19.01
C LEU A 61 1.28 -12.64 19.77
N LEU A 62 1.70 -11.49 20.29
CA LEU A 62 3.02 -11.30 20.90
C LEU A 62 2.85 -10.67 22.28
N PRO A 63 3.64 -11.11 23.27
CA PRO A 63 3.71 -10.44 24.56
C PRO A 63 4.06 -8.96 24.40
N LYS A 64 3.45 -8.11 25.23
CA LYS A 64 3.75 -6.66 25.30
C LYS A 64 5.25 -6.38 25.44
N THR A 65 5.99 -7.25 26.12
CA THR A 65 7.45 -7.16 26.29
C THR A 65 8.21 -7.32 24.97
N THR A 66 7.80 -8.26 24.11
CA THR A 66 8.37 -8.43 22.76
C THR A 66 8.10 -7.19 21.93
N ILE A 67 6.85 -6.70 21.91
CA ILE A 67 6.48 -5.49 21.17
C ILE A 67 7.32 -4.29 21.63
N SER A 68 7.45 -4.06 22.94
CA SER A 68 8.28 -2.98 23.50
C SER A 68 9.76 -3.14 23.21
N GLN A 69 10.30 -4.34 23.29
CA GLN A 69 11.72 -4.57 23.04
C GLN A 69 12.04 -4.31 21.57
N THR A 70 11.22 -4.79 20.64
CA THR A 70 11.36 -4.51 19.22
C THR A 70 11.20 -3.02 18.94
N TRP A 71 10.19 -2.37 19.53
CA TRP A 71 9.99 -0.91 19.44
C TRP A 71 11.22 -0.10 19.87
N ARG A 72 11.89 -0.51 20.96
CA ARG A 72 13.14 0.13 21.43
C ARG A 72 14.33 -0.19 20.52
N ASN A 73 14.47 -1.44 20.08
CA ASN A 73 15.56 -1.89 19.22
C ASN A 73 15.58 -1.15 17.87
N TYR A 74 14.39 -0.82 17.34
CA TYR A 74 14.23 -0.09 16.09
C TYR A 74 14.02 1.42 16.28
N ASN A 75 14.60 1.98 17.34
CA ASN A 75 14.62 3.42 17.64
C ASN A 75 13.24 4.08 17.63
N LYS A 76 12.19 3.33 17.98
CA LYS A 76 10.80 3.81 17.99
C LYS A 76 10.27 4.26 16.61
N ILE A 77 10.81 3.67 15.55
CA ILE A 77 10.30 3.85 14.18
C ILE A 77 9.20 2.81 13.96
N PHE A 78 7.99 3.27 13.64
CA PHE A 78 6.80 2.42 13.59
C PHE A 78 6.89 1.38 12.49
N PHE A 79 7.27 1.77 11.28
CA PHE A 79 7.29 0.82 10.19
C PHE A 79 8.39 -0.23 10.33
N ASP A 80 9.59 0.17 10.75
CA ASP A 80 10.70 -0.76 11.00
C ASP A 80 10.30 -1.78 12.09
N THR A 81 9.63 -1.31 13.15
CA THR A 81 9.09 -2.19 14.20
C THR A 81 7.97 -3.09 13.68
N LEU A 82 7.06 -2.57 12.86
CA LEU A 82 5.93 -3.31 12.28
C LEU A 82 6.41 -4.48 11.41
N GLU A 83 7.41 -4.26 10.55
CA GLU A 83 7.96 -5.30 9.67
C GLU A 83 8.69 -6.38 10.46
N GLU A 84 9.50 -6.00 11.45
CA GLU A 84 10.15 -6.99 12.32
C GLU A 84 9.10 -7.82 13.09
N LEU A 85 8.07 -7.18 13.67
CA LEU A 85 7.02 -7.91 14.37
C LEU A 85 6.24 -8.83 13.42
N ARG A 86 6.04 -8.45 12.15
CA ARG A 86 5.50 -9.35 11.12
C ARG A 86 6.42 -10.54 10.89
N GLU A 87 7.71 -10.33 10.74
CA GLU A 87 8.69 -11.40 10.55
C GLU A 87 8.72 -12.36 11.75
N ILE A 88 8.76 -11.82 12.97
CA ILE A 88 8.64 -12.58 14.21
C ILE A 88 7.35 -13.40 14.20
N CYS A 89 6.20 -12.81 13.84
CA CYS A 89 4.93 -13.54 13.73
C CYS A 89 4.95 -14.63 12.65
N THR A 90 5.66 -14.44 11.53
CA THR A 90 5.77 -15.47 10.47
C THR A 90 6.64 -16.65 10.88
N THR A 91 7.62 -16.43 11.77
CA THR A 91 8.50 -17.47 12.30
C THR A 91 7.96 -18.10 13.60
N PHE A 92 7.01 -17.42 14.25
CA PHE A 92 6.35 -17.90 15.46
C PHE A 92 5.64 -19.23 15.18
N ASN A 93 5.94 -20.25 15.98
CA ASN A 93 5.30 -21.56 15.84
C ASN A 93 3.85 -21.46 16.31
N LEU A 94 2.94 -21.17 15.36
CA LEU A 94 1.49 -21.03 15.58
C LEU A 94 0.84 -22.24 16.26
N ASN A 95 1.56 -23.37 16.38
CA ASN A 95 1.13 -24.55 17.11
C ASN A 95 1.10 -24.38 18.65
N GLU A 96 1.63 -23.27 19.21
CA GLU A 96 1.63 -23.01 20.66
C GLU A 96 0.40 -22.23 21.17
N LEU A 97 -0.41 -21.62 20.29
CA LEU A 97 -1.71 -21.04 20.64
C LEU A 97 -2.78 -22.14 20.59
N GLU A 98 -2.72 -23.07 21.55
CA GLU A 98 -3.85 -23.99 21.76
C GLU A 98 -5.04 -23.19 22.26
N GLU A 99 -6.08 -23.12 21.43
CA GLU A 99 -7.36 -22.62 21.90
C GLU A 99 -7.93 -23.60 22.93
N GLU A 100 -8.28 -23.10 24.12
CA GLU A 100 -8.94 -23.90 25.13
C GLU A 100 -10.20 -24.56 24.55
N ASN A 101 -10.33 -25.88 24.74
CA ASN A 101 -11.48 -26.63 24.24
C ASN A 101 -12.82 -26.04 24.70
N GLU A 102 -12.84 -25.40 25.87
CA GLU A 102 -13.99 -24.66 26.44
C GLU A 102 -14.48 -23.56 25.50
N LEU A 103 -13.61 -22.61 25.18
CA LEU A 103 -13.89 -21.48 24.29
C LEU A 103 -14.30 -21.95 22.89
N LYS A 104 -13.64 -22.99 22.38
CA LYS A 104 -13.94 -23.56 21.07
C LYS A 104 -15.36 -24.10 20.99
N ILE A 105 -15.79 -24.86 22.00
CA ILE A 105 -17.14 -25.44 22.06
C ILE A 105 -18.19 -24.34 22.21
N LEU A 106 -17.98 -23.40 23.14
CA LEU A 106 -18.88 -22.28 23.38
C LEU A 106 -19.09 -21.47 22.09
N ARG A 107 -17.99 -21.08 21.43
CA ARG A 107 -18.05 -20.34 20.17
C ARG A 107 -18.72 -21.09 19.04
N GLU A 108 -18.44 -22.39 18.86
CA GLU A 108 -19.09 -23.23 17.84
C GLU A 108 -20.62 -23.15 17.98
N ILE A 109 -21.11 -23.24 19.22
CA ILE A 109 -22.55 -23.22 19.53
C ILE A 109 -23.14 -21.82 19.38
N CYS A 110 -22.45 -20.78 19.87
CA CYS A 110 -22.86 -19.39 19.67
C CYS A 110 -23.04 -19.07 18.18
N LEU A 111 -22.03 -19.37 17.36
CA LEU A 111 -22.09 -19.13 15.92
C LEU A 111 -23.20 -19.95 15.26
N HIS A 112 -23.44 -21.20 15.69
CA HIS A 112 -24.54 -22.01 15.17
C HIS A 112 -25.92 -21.39 15.47
N ILE A 113 -26.13 -20.90 16.69
CA ILE A 113 -27.38 -20.24 17.10
C ILE A 113 -27.58 -18.96 16.30
N LEU A 114 -26.58 -18.08 16.28
CA LEU A 114 -26.59 -16.81 15.55
C LEU A 114 -26.87 -17.04 14.06
N TRP A 115 -26.23 -18.05 13.47
CA TRP A 115 -26.41 -18.42 12.07
C TRP A 115 -27.83 -18.86 11.74
N ASN A 116 -28.43 -19.71 12.58
CA ASN A 116 -29.80 -20.17 12.39
C ASN A 116 -30.80 -19.00 12.43
N ILE A 117 -30.58 -18.05 13.33
CA ILE A 117 -31.40 -16.83 13.42
C ILE A 117 -31.25 -15.99 12.15
N PHE A 118 -30.03 -15.84 11.64
CA PHE A 118 -29.78 -15.05 10.44
C PHE A 118 -30.30 -15.65 9.15
N LYS A 119 -30.16 -16.97 9.00
CA LYS A 119 -30.64 -17.68 7.82
C LYS A 119 -32.16 -17.69 7.77
N TYR A 120 -32.81 -17.67 8.93
CA TYR A 120 -34.25 -17.82 9.06
C TYR A 120 -34.87 -16.78 10.00
N PRO A 121 -34.71 -15.47 9.72
CA PRO A 121 -35.04 -14.41 10.68
C PRO A 121 -36.52 -14.34 11.02
N LYS A 122 -37.40 -14.85 10.14
CA LYS A 122 -38.86 -14.88 10.35
C LYS A 122 -39.37 -16.14 11.05
N HIS A 123 -38.53 -17.17 11.22
CA HIS A 123 -38.96 -18.43 11.78
C HIS A 123 -38.76 -18.44 13.29
N ARG A 124 -39.85 -18.31 14.05
CA ARG A 124 -39.84 -18.31 15.53
C ARG A 124 -39.09 -19.49 16.14
N LYS A 125 -39.10 -20.67 15.50
CA LYS A 125 -38.40 -21.87 16.00
C LYS A 125 -36.89 -21.69 16.19
N TYR A 126 -36.24 -20.78 15.44
CA TYR A 126 -34.81 -20.50 15.59
C TYR A 126 -34.52 -19.36 16.57
N ARG A 127 -35.57 -18.69 17.05
CA ARG A 127 -35.52 -17.69 18.15
C ARG A 127 -35.81 -18.33 19.52
N GLN A 128 -36.02 -19.64 19.56
CA GLN A 128 -36.27 -20.41 20.78
C GLN A 128 -35.17 -21.47 20.92
N ILE A 129 -34.51 -21.50 22.07
CA ILE A 129 -33.50 -22.52 22.38
C ILE A 129 -34.03 -23.35 23.53
N ASN A 130 -34.20 -24.64 23.28
CA ASN A 130 -34.60 -25.58 24.32
C ASN A 130 -33.39 -25.88 25.23
N THR A 131 -33.51 -25.55 26.51
CA THR A 131 -32.40 -25.61 27.47
C THR A 131 -31.88 -27.04 27.65
N GLN A 132 -32.77 -28.03 27.69
CA GLN A 132 -32.36 -29.44 27.78
C GLN A 132 -31.61 -29.91 26.52
N THR A 133 -32.06 -29.48 25.35
CA THR A 133 -31.42 -29.82 24.07
C THR A 133 -30.03 -29.19 23.98
N LEU A 134 -29.91 -27.92 24.40
CA LEU A 134 -28.64 -27.21 24.47
C LEU A 134 -27.68 -27.92 25.43
N TYR A 135 -28.15 -28.29 26.64
CA TYR A 135 -27.35 -29.00 27.63
C TYR A 135 -26.88 -30.37 27.12
N ASN A 136 -27.77 -31.15 26.51
CA ASN A 136 -27.43 -32.45 25.92
C ASN A 136 -26.39 -32.32 24.80
N TYR A 137 -26.46 -31.23 24.01
CA TYR A 137 -25.48 -30.95 22.97
C TYR A 137 -24.11 -30.63 23.58
N PHE A 138 -24.04 -29.72 24.57
CA PHE A 138 -22.79 -29.45 25.29
C PHE A 138 -22.24 -30.72 25.93
N PHE A 139 -23.07 -31.52 26.61
CA PHE A 139 -22.65 -32.80 27.18
C PHE A 139 -21.97 -33.70 26.14
N SER A 140 -22.56 -33.81 24.93
CA SER A 140 -21.99 -34.63 23.85
C SER A 140 -20.63 -34.13 23.34
N LYS A 141 -20.37 -32.82 23.42
CA LYS A 141 -19.13 -32.17 22.96
C LYS A 141 -18.05 -32.11 24.04
N CYS A 142 -18.45 -31.84 25.29
CA CYS A 142 -17.55 -31.70 26.44
C CYS A 142 -17.03 -33.06 26.95
N ASN A 143 -17.89 -34.08 26.96
CA ASN A 143 -17.54 -35.39 27.53
C ASN A 143 -16.33 -36.07 26.83
N PRO A 144 -16.20 -36.07 25.48
CA PRO A 144 -15.02 -36.61 24.81
C PRO A 144 -13.72 -35.81 25.05
N LEU A 145 -13.83 -34.56 25.49
CA LEU A 145 -12.70 -33.64 25.66
C LEU A 145 -12.31 -33.43 27.14
N GLY A 146 -13.06 -34.04 28.08
CA GLY A 146 -12.80 -33.91 29.51
C GLY A 146 -13.06 -32.51 30.07
N VAL A 147 -13.94 -31.75 29.42
CA VAL A 147 -14.18 -30.33 29.70
C VAL A 147 -15.31 -30.16 30.72
N ASN A 148 -15.22 -29.15 31.60
CA ASN A 148 -16.24 -28.90 32.64
C ASN A 148 -17.55 -28.38 32.02
N LEU A 149 -18.55 -29.27 31.93
CA LEU A 149 -19.85 -28.97 31.34
C LEU A 149 -20.59 -27.84 32.05
N GLU A 150 -20.62 -27.86 33.39
CA GLU A 150 -21.41 -26.89 34.17
C GLU A 150 -20.89 -25.48 33.98
N ARG A 151 -19.55 -25.32 33.98
CA ARG A 151 -18.91 -24.03 33.73
C ARG A 151 -19.25 -23.48 32.34
N ILE A 152 -19.08 -24.28 31.28
CA ILE A 152 -19.40 -23.82 29.92
C ILE A 152 -20.89 -23.48 29.80
N PHE A 153 -21.75 -24.30 30.40
CA PHE A 153 -23.18 -24.08 30.31
C PHE A 153 -23.58 -22.77 30.98
N GLU A 154 -23.02 -22.47 32.16
CA GLU A 154 -23.19 -21.17 32.83
C GLU A 154 -22.66 -20.00 31.97
N GLU A 155 -21.47 -20.13 31.38
CA GLU A 155 -20.91 -19.14 30.45
C GLU A 155 -21.82 -18.93 29.23
N MET A 156 -22.43 -19.99 28.70
CA MET A 156 -23.39 -19.91 27.60
C MET A 156 -24.68 -19.21 28.01
N GLU A 157 -25.22 -19.51 29.18
CA GLU A 157 -26.42 -18.83 29.70
C GLU A 157 -26.16 -17.32 29.87
N ASN A 158 -24.99 -16.96 30.40
CA ASN A 158 -24.53 -15.58 30.50
C ASN A 158 -24.41 -14.92 29.11
N PHE A 159 -23.82 -15.63 28.13
CA PHE A 159 -23.75 -15.15 26.75
C PHE A 159 -25.14 -14.91 26.15
N LEU A 160 -26.06 -15.88 26.28
CA LEU A 160 -27.43 -15.75 25.79
C LEU A 160 -28.13 -14.52 26.39
N GLN A 161 -27.95 -14.27 27.68
CA GLN A 161 -28.49 -13.09 28.34
C GLN A 161 -27.85 -11.79 27.84
N GLN A 162 -26.53 -11.77 27.62
CA GLN A 162 -25.81 -10.63 27.05
C GLN A 162 -26.31 -10.27 25.65
N ILE A 163 -26.64 -11.30 24.84
CA ILE A 163 -27.24 -11.12 23.52
C ILE A 163 -28.78 -11.05 23.58
N GLU A 164 -29.33 -10.70 24.74
CA GLU A 164 -30.74 -10.36 24.99
C GLU A 164 -31.76 -11.50 24.80
N PHE A 165 -31.33 -12.76 24.85
CA PHE A 165 -32.28 -13.84 25.08
C PHE A 165 -32.83 -13.75 26.50
N GLN A 166 -34.12 -14.03 26.63
CA GLN A 166 -34.81 -14.08 27.91
C GLN A 166 -35.21 -15.51 28.22
N LYS A 167 -35.00 -15.93 29.46
CA LYS A 167 -35.44 -17.24 29.94
C LYS A 167 -36.94 -17.17 30.25
N GLY A 168 -37.73 -18.03 29.62
CA GLY A 168 -39.17 -18.14 29.85
C GLY A 168 -39.49 -19.04 31.05
N ASP A 169 -40.77 -19.07 31.44
CA ASP A 169 -41.26 -19.87 32.57
C ASP A 169 -41.07 -21.39 32.37
N ASP A 170 -40.93 -21.83 31.13
CA ASP A 170 -40.64 -23.22 30.75
C ASP A 170 -39.13 -23.55 30.76
N ASN A 171 -38.32 -22.66 31.33
CA ASN A 171 -36.87 -22.67 31.36
C ASN A 171 -36.18 -22.59 29.99
N ASN A 172 -36.89 -22.39 28.89
CA ASN A 172 -36.30 -22.23 27.56
C ASN A 172 -35.88 -20.76 27.31
N TRP A 173 -34.95 -20.55 26.38
CA TRP A 173 -34.48 -19.22 26.02
C TRP A 173 -35.20 -18.68 24.78
N TYR A 174 -35.64 -17.43 24.84
CA TYR A 174 -36.42 -16.76 23.79
C TYR A 174 -35.79 -15.44 23.38
N TYR A 175 -35.64 -15.23 22.08
CA TYR A 175 -35.23 -13.95 21.52
C TYR A 175 -36.46 -13.17 21.02
N LEU A 176 -36.85 -12.14 21.77
CA LEU A 176 -38.12 -11.43 21.58
C LEU A 176 -38.06 -10.20 20.68
N ARG A 177 -36.87 -9.74 20.27
CA ARG A 177 -36.74 -8.55 19.41
C ARG A 177 -37.10 -8.85 17.95
N ASP A 178 -37.72 -7.87 17.29
CA ASP A 178 -38.08 -7.95 15.87
C ASP A 178 -37.05 -7.33 14.91
N HIS A 179 -36.20 -6.41 15.40
CA HIS A 179 -35.12 -5.77 14.63
C HIS A 179 -33.77 -6.43 14.92
N ILE A 180 -33.62 -7.67 14.46
CA ILE A 180 -32.57 -8.62 14.86
C ILE A 180 -31.19 -8.33 14.24
N GLN A 181 -31.16 -7.74 13.05
CA GLN A 181 -30.08 -8.05 12.11
C GLN A 181 -28.77 -7.31 12.36
N LEU A 182 -28.81 -6.05 12.80
CA LEU A 182 -27.61 -5.25 13.02
C LEU A 182 -26.86 -5.65 14.30
N HIS A 183 -27.56 -5.78 15.43
CA HIS A 183 -26.93 -6.16 16.70
C HIS A 183 -26.33 -7.56 16.62
N MET A 184 -27.07 -8.52 16.05
CA MET A 184 -26.57 -9.88 15.84
C MET A 184 -25.38 -9.93 14.88
N TRP A 185 -25.27 -8.96 13.96
CA TRP A 185 -24.16 -8.91 12.99
C TRP A 185 -22.86 -8.60 13.72
N TYR A 186 -22.88 -7.58 14.58
CA TYR A 186 -21.72 -7.25 15.40
C TYR A 186 -21.32 -8.39 16.35
N ILE A 187 -22.29 -9.05 16.99
CA ILE A 187 -22.01 -10.22 17.85
C ILE A 187 -21.39 -11.36 17.04
N THR A 188 -21.91 -11.61 15.84
CA THR A 188 -21.41 -12.70 14.98
C THR A 188 -20.02 -12.38 14.45
N ILE A 189 -19.77 -11.14 14.03
CA ILE A 189 -18.43 -10.68 13.67
C ILE A 189 -17.47 -10.86 14.85
N PHE A 190 -17.88 -10.47 16.07
CA PHE A 190 -17.06 -10.61 17.26
C PHE A 190 -16.70 -12.08 17.52
N GLY A 191 -17.69 -12.97 17.52
CA GLY A 191 -17.48 -14.41 17.67
C GLY A 191 -16.62 -15.01 16.55
N ILE A 192 -16.74 -14.51 15.32
CA ILE A 192 -15.91 -14.94 14.19
C ILE A 192 -14.46 -14.44 14.36
N LYS A 193 -14.25 -13.17 14.72
CA LYS A 193 -12.92 -12.56 14.91
C LYS A 193 -12.13 -13.22 16.04
N GLU A 194 -12.82 -13.79 17.03
CA GLU A 194 -12.19 -14.57 18.12
C GLU A 194 -11.69 -15.97 17.71
N GLN A 195 -12.05 -16.47 16.52
CA GLN A 195 -11.49 -17.73 16.02
C GLN A 195 -9.96 -17.61 15.87
N THR A 196 -9.20 -18.60 16.33
CA THR A 196 -7.74 -18.65 16.19
C THR A 196 -7.30 -18.48 14.75
N ILE A 197 -8.13 -18.96 13.82
CA ILE A 197 -7.89 -18.81 12.39
C ILE A 197 -7.94 -17.34 11.92
N TYR A 198 -8.57 -16.42 12.66
CA TYR A 198 -8.63 -14.96 12.38
C TYR A 198 -7.55 -14.18 13.12
N LYS A 199 -7.11 -14.65 14.29
CA LYS A 199 -6.02 -14.03 15.06
C LYS A 199 -4.71 -13.97 14.25
N THR A 200 -4.53 -14.88 13.30
CA THR A 200 -3.30 -15.06 12.51
C THR A 200 -3.29 -14.34 11.15
N ARG A 201 -4.24 -13.44 10.86
CA ARG A 201 -4.50 -12.99 9.48
C ARG A 201 -4.13 -11.55 9.16
N TYR A 202 -3.86 -11.35 7.87
CA TYR A 202 -3.97 -10.08 7.17
C TYR A 202 -5.28 -9.36 7.53
N PRO A 203 -5.31 -8.02 7.49
CA PRO A 203 -6.53 -7.27 7.72
C PRO A 203 -7.63 -7.77 6.79
N ILE A 204 -8.68 -8.36 7.39
CA ILE A 204 -9.85 -8.81 6.63
C ILE A 204 -10.58 -7.54 6.21
N PRO A 205 -10.86 -7.34 4.90
CA PRO A 205 -11.67 -6.21 4.46
C PRO A 205 -12.99 -6.22 5.23
N GLU A 206 -13.38 -5.09 5.82
CA GLU A 206 -14.63 -5.01 6.58
C GLU A 206 -15.83 -4.82 5.66
N THR A 207 -15.62 -4.20 4.49
CA THR A 207 -16.63 -3.99 3.46
C THR A 207 -16.14 -4.41 2.07
N VAL A 208 -17.08 -4.79 1.21
CA VAL A 208 -16.83 -5.11 -0.21
C VAL A 208 -17.99 -4.63 -1.06
N CYS A 209 -17.72 -4.29 -2.32
CA CYS A 209 -18.78 -4.04 -3.30
C CYS A 209 -18.98 -5.31 -4.13
N MET A 210 -20.18 -5.90 -4.12
CA MET A 210 -20.50 -7.09 -4.91
C MET A 210 -21.55 -6.78 -5.97
N LEU A 211 -21.37 -7.33 -7.17
CA LEU A 211 -22.36 -7.23 -8.24
C LEU A 211 -23.58 -8.10 -7.90
N SER A 212 -24.75 -7.46 -7.76
CA SER A 212 -25.99 -8.11 -7.36
C SER A 212 -27.14 -7.60 -8.23
N ASN A 213 -27.73 -8.47 -9.04
CA ASN A 213 -28.80 -8.14 -10.01
C ASN A 213 -28.39 -7.00 -10.97
N GLY A 214 -27.17 -7.05 -11.52
CA GLY A 214 -26.65 -6.07 -12.46
C GLY A 214 -26.26 -4.72 -11.84
N LYS A 215 -26.33 -4.57 -10.51
CA LYS A 215 -25.92 -3.35 -9.80
C LYS A 215 -24.88 -3.64 -8.74
N TRP A 216 -23.90 -2.76 -8.62
CA TRP A 216 -22.93 -2.82 -7.53
C TRP A 216 -23.59 -2.38 -6.22
N LYS A 217 -23.37 -3.18 -5.17
CA LYS A 217 -23.88 -2.91 -3.84
C LYS A 217 -22.78 -3.17 -2.84
N GLU A 218 -22.66 -2.28 -1.88
CA GLU A 218 -21.77 -2.41 -0.74
C GLU A 218 -22.36 -3.33 0.31
N TYR A 219 -21.51 -4.16 0.89
CA TYR A 219 -21.83 -5.10 1.95
C TYR A 219 -20.71 -5.08 2.99
N ALA A 220 -21.06 -5.13 4.27
CA ALA A 220 -20.11 -5.61 5.27
C ALA A 220 -19.87 -7.11 5.04
N ILE A 221 -18.63 -7.57 5.16
CA ILE A 221 -18.25 -8.96 4.88
C ILE A 221 -17.75 -9.66 6.14
N ALA A 222 -18.12 -10.93 6.29
CA ALA A 222 -17.54 -11.82 7.28
C ALA A 222 -17.32 -13.18 6.63
N PHE A 223 -16.31 -13.89 7.11
CA PHE A 223 -16.03 -15.25 6.66
C PHE A 223 -16.52 -16.21 7.74
N ASP A 224 -16.93 -17.40 7.36
CA ASP A 224 -17.17 -18.52 8.26
C ASP A 224 -16.42 -19.71 7.67
N TYR A 225 -15.19 -19.91 8.13
CA TYR A 225 -14.33 -20.99 7.63
C TYR A 225 -14.87 -22.36 8.02
N GLN A 226 -15.50 -22.46 9.19
CA GLN A 226 -16.08 -23.71 9.67
C GLN A 226 -17.17 -24.21 8.73
N HIS A 227 -18.04 -23.33 8.26
CA HIS A 227 -19.14 -23.66 7.34
C HIS A 227 -18.84 -23.31 5.88
N ARG A 228 -17.60 -22.93 5.56
CA ARG A 228 -17.13 -22.56 4.21
C ARG A 228 -18.00 -21.51 3.51
N THR A 229 -18.45 -20.53 4.28
CA THR A 229 -19.43 -19.54 3.83
C THR A 229 -18.87 -18.12 3.95
N ILE A 230 -19.15 -17.27 2.96
CA ILE A 230 -18.94 -15.83 3.06
C ILE A 230 -20.29 -15.19 3.36
N MET A 231 -20.34 -14.40 4.43
CA MET A 231 -21.52 -13.63 4.84
C MET A 231 -21.38 -12.19 4.36
N LEU A 232 -22.45 -11.67 3.77
CA LEU A 232 -22.54 -10.31 3.26
C LEU A 232 -23.74 -9.63 3.88
N PHE A 233 -23.52 -8.57 4.65
CA PHE A 233 -24.57 -7.80 5.31
C PHE A 233 -24.79 -6.45 4.61
N ASP A 234 -26.01 -6.24 4.12
CA ASP A 234 -26.47 -4.98 3.56
C ASP A 234 -27.05 -4.13 4.69
N GLU A 235 -26.29 -3.14 5.15
CA GLU A 235 -26.70 -2.26 6.25
C GLU A 235 -27.99 -1.50 5.92
N LYS A 236 -28.17 -1.07 4.67
CA LYS A 236 -29.32 -0.27 4.23
C LYS A 236 -30.62 -1.06 4.28
N THR A 237 -30.56 -2.34 3.92
CA THR A 237 -31.75 -3.22 3.96
C THR A 237 -31.80 -4.11 5.19
N SER A 238 -30.75 -4.07 6.02
CA SER A 238 -30.46 -5.00 7.11
C SER A 238 -30.47 -6.47 6.70
N LYS A 239 -30.27 -6.80 5.41
CA LYS A 239 -30.35 -8.18 4.93
C LYS A 239 -28.98 -8.84 4.87
N ILE A 240 -28.93 -10.11 5.23
CA ILE A 240 -27.74 -10.95 5.06
C ILE A 240 -27.91 -11.83 3.83
N LYS A 241 -26.83 -11.95 3.06
CA LYS A 241 -26.65 -12.93 2.00
C LYS A 241 -25.50 -13.85 2.37
N SER A 242 -25.67 -15.14 2.11
CA SER A 242 -24.62 -16.16 2.29
C SER A 242 -24.13 -16.64 0.93
N LEU A 243 -22.81 -16.70 0.73
CA LEU A 243 -22.18 -17.33 -0.42
C LEU A 243 -21.49 -18.61 0.03
N GLN A 244 -21.96 -19.76 -0.44
CA GLN A 244 -21.35 -21.05 -0.13
C GLN A 244 -20.16 -21.26 -1.08
N VAL A 245 -18.94 -21.19 -0.56
CA VAL A 245 -17.72 -21.21 -1.39
C VAL A 245 -17.14 -22.62 -1.55
N GLY A 246 -17.43 -23.52 -0.61
CA GLY A 246 -17.04 -24.93 -0.66
C GLY A 246 -18.07 -25.86 -0.02
N ASN A 247 -17.85 -27.17 -0.06
CA ASN A 247 -18.74 -28.18 0.47
C ASN A 247 -18.72 -28.16 2.02
N PRO A 248 -19.86 -27.88 2.67
CA PRO A 248 -19.93 -27.87 4.14
C PRO A 248 -19.72 -29.26 4.75
N ASN A 249 -19.87 -30.33 3.96
CA ASN A 249 -19.61 -31.69 4.37
C ASN A 249 -18.11 -32.00 4.17
N LYS A 250 -17.37 -32.08 5.27
CA LYS A 250 -15.89 -32.09 5.42
C LYS A 250 -15.06 -33.14 4.64
N SER A 251 -15.61 -33.90 3.69
CA SER A 251 -14.98 -35.13 3.17
C SER A 251 -14.39 -35.06 1.75
N SER A 252 -14.60 -34.00 0.98
CA SER A 252 -14.00 -33.88 -0.36
C SER A 252 -12.78 -32.96 -0.36
N LEU A 253 -11.67 -33.43 -0.93
CA LEU A 253 -10.56 -32.58 -1.37
C LEU A 253 -11.14 -31.56 -2.37
N GLU A 254 -11.27 -30.30 -1.96
CA GLU A 254 -11.72 -29.24 -2.84
C GLU A 254 -10.51 -28.51 -3.43
N PHE A 255 -10.44 -28.49 -4.75
CA PHE A 255 -9.48 -27.72 -5.54
C PHE A 255 -10.18 -26.54 -6.23
N ASN A 256 -11.40 -26.21 -5.80
CA ASN A 256 -12.41 -25.56 -6.64
C ASN A 256 -12.65 -24.09 -6.30
N VAL A 257 -11.90 -23.48 -5.39
CA VAL A 257 -12.00 -22.04 -5.17
C VAL A 257 -11.22 -21.33 -6.27
N HIS A 258 -11.91 -20.98 -7.34
CA HIS A 258 -11.31 -20.27 -8.47
C HIS A 258 -11.37 -18.77 -8.21
N ILE A 259 -10.20 -18.13 -8.11
CA ILE A 259 -10.07 -16.69 -7.88
C ILE A 259 -9.36 -16.06 -9.08
N GLN A 260 -10.12 -15.31 -9.87
CA GLN A 260 -9.60 -14.54 -10.99
C GLN A 260 -9.54 -13.06 -10.61
N TRP A 261 -8.40 -12.44 -10.85
CA TRP A 261 -8.27 -10.98 -10.72
C TRP A 261 -8.58 -10.32 -12.06
N TYR A 262 -9.08 -9.09 -11.99
CA TYR A 262 -9.13 -8.18 -13.12
C TYR A 262 -9.17 -6.75 -12.58
N ASN A 263 -8.93 -5.78 -13.45
CA ASN A 263 -9.12 -4.37 -13.12
C ASN A 263 -10.23 -3.82 -13.99
N ASP A 264 -11.04 -2.96 -13.42
CA ASP A 264 -12.12 -2.27 -14.12
C ASP A 264 -11.93 -0.77 -13.96
N THR A 265 -12.08 -0.04 -15.05
CA THR A 265 -11.96 1.42 -15.04
C THR A 265 -13.29 1.98 -15.49
N ASP A 266 -14.02 2.55 -14.55
CA ASP A 266 -15.29 3.20 -14.86
C ASP A 266 -15.01 4.67 -15.21
N ILE A 267 -14.75 4.90 -16.50
CA ILE A 267 -14.33 6.19 -17.05
C ILE A 267 -15.48 7.21 -17.09
N ASN A 268 -16.73 6.74 -17.18
CA ASN A 268 -17.86 7.60 -17.50
C ASN A 268 -18.71 7.97 -16.27
N GLU A 269 -18.90 7.03 -15.32
CA GLU A 269 -19.78 7.28 -14.18
C GLU A 269 -18.99 7.74 -12.96
N THR A 270 -17.97 6.97 -12.54
CA THR A 270 -17.25 7.23 -11.28
C THR A 270 -15.84 7.81 -11.45
N HIS A 271 -15.25 7.73 -12.64
CA HIS A 271 -13.87 8.10 -12.95
C HIS A 271 -12.84 7.37 -12.06
N ASN A 272 -13.19 6.16 -11.62
CA ASN A 272 -12.40 5.37 -10.68
C ASN A 272 -11.89 4.07 -11.31
N LYS A 273 -10.71 3.65 -10.86
CA LYS A 273 -10.22 2.29 -11.05
C LYS A 273 -10.68 1.42 -9.89
N TRP A 274 -11.09 0.21 -10.20
CA TRP A 274 -11.51 -0.79 -9.25
C TRP A 274 -10.60 -2.01 -9.36
N ALA A 275 -10.08 -2.45 -8.21
CA ALA A 275 -9.41 -3.72 -8.08
C ALA A 275 -10.49 -4.79 -7.91
N CYS A 276 -10.63 -5.67 -8.88
CA CYS A 276 -11.74 -6.60 -8.95
C CYS A 276 -11.28 -8.05 -8.79
N LEU A 277 -12.17 -8.88 -8.25
CA LEU A 277 -11.99 -10.33 -8.29
C LEU A 277 -13.30 -11.05 -8.61
N ILE A 278 -13.18 -12.16 -9.31
CA ILE A 278 -14.28 -13.09 -9.61
C ILE A 278 -14.02 -14.36 -8.82
N LEU A 279 -14.97 -14.70 -7.96
CA LEU A 279 -14.98 -15.92 -7.19
C LEU A 279 -15.88 -16.97 -7.85
N ASN A 280 -15.33 -18.17 -8.09
CA ASN A 280 -16.01 -19.32 -8.68
C ASN A 280 -16.79 -18.97 -9.96
N HIS A 281 -16.21 -18.10 -10.79
CA HIS A 281 -16.79 -17.59 -12.05
C HIS A 281 -18.17 -16.92 -11.92
N THR A 282 -18.64 -16.64 -10.70
CA THR A 282 -20.03 -16.28 -10.44
C THR A 282 -20.16 -14.98 -9.66
N TRP A 283 -19.35 -14.80 -8.61
CA TRP A 283 -19.47 -13.65 -7.73
C TRP A 283 -18.38 -12.64 -8.05
N HIS A 284 -18.81 -11.48 -8.54
CA HIS A 284 -17.91 -10.38 -8.87
C HIS A 284 -17.85 -9.42 -7.69
N PHE A 285 -16.63 -9.14 -7.25
CA PHE A 285 -16.35 -8.13 -6.24
C PHE A 285 -15.52 -7.00 -6.87
N ARG A 286 -15.80 -5.79 -6.41
CA ARG A 286 -15.02 -4.57 -6.65
C ARG A 286 -14.56 -4.05 -5.30
N ILE A 287 -13.29 -3.72 -5.24
CA ILE A 287 -12.68 -3.03 -4.10
C ILE A 287 -11.92 -1.84 -4.64
N PHE A 288 -11.92 -0.75 -3.87
CA PHE A 288 -11.26 0.48 -4.27
C PHE A 288 -9.73 0.31 -4.29
N GLU A 289 -9.18 -0.41 -3.33
CA GLU A 289 -7.74 -0.62 -3.16
C GLU A 289 -7.26 -1.97 -3.66
N GLY A 290 -6.09 -1.98 -4.31
CA GLY A 290 -5.42 -3.20 -4.77
C GLY A 290 -4.99 -4.10 -3.61
N ASN A 291 -4.50 -3.51 -2.51
CA ASN A 291 -4.09 -4.26 -1.33
C ASN A 291 -5.26 -4.99 -0.67
N ASP A 292 -6.42 -4.34 -0.57
CA ASP A 292 -7.62 -4.94 -0.01
C ASP A 292 -8.16 -6.06 -0.91
N ARG A 293 -8.01 -5.96 -2.25
CA ARG A 293 -8.29 -7.09 -3.17
C ARG A 293 -7.37 -8.27 -2.89
N ASP A 294 -6.07 -8.01 -2.72
CA ASP A 294 -5.10 -9.06 -2.42
C ASP A 294 -5.42 -9.71 -1.07
N ASP A 295 -5.78 -8.92 -0.05
CA ASP A 295 -6.18 -9.41 1.28
C ASP A 295 -7.49 -10.19 1.22
N LEU A 296 -8.48 -9.72 0.44
CA LEU A 296 -9.72 -10.44 0.18
C LEU A 296 -9.42 -11.79 -0.50
N SER A 297 -8.60 -11.77 -1.55
CA SER A 297 -8.18 -12.96 -2.29
C SER A 297 -7.51 -13.96 -1.34
N ASN A 298 -6.57 -13.50 -0.52
CA ASN A 298 -5.91 -14.34 0.47
C ASN A 298 -6.91 -14.91 1.49
N CYS A 299 -7.86 -14.13 2.01
CA CYS A 299 -8.89 -14.60 2.92
C CYS A 299 -9.76 -15.71 2.31
N ILE A 300 -10.05 -15.61 1.00
CA ILE A 300 -10.85 -16.58 0.26
C ILE A 300 -10.03 -17.85 -0.06
N SER A 301 -8.72 -17.73 -0.31
CA SER A 301 -7.83 -18.85 -0.64
C SER A 301 -7.58 -19.83 0.53
N VAL A 302 -7.95 -19.49 1.77
CA VAL A 302 -7.29 -19.96 3.01
C VAL A 302 -7.46 -21.41 3.44
N ASN A 303 -6.39 -21.88 4.07
CA ASN A 303 -6.20 -23.03 4.96
C ASN A 303 -5.70 -22.61 6.38
N GLU A 304 -5.91 -23.45 7.41
CA GLU A 304 -5.23 -23.54 8.71
C GLU A 304 -4.13 -24.64 8.70
N SER A 305 -2.92 -24.32 9.18
CA SER A 305 -1.75 -25.21 9.21
C SER A 305 -1.91 -26.47 10.06
N LYS A 306 -1.46 -27.64 9.56
CA LYS A 306 -1.16 -28.82 10.40
C LYS A 306 0.27 -28.78 10.97
N LYS A 307 0.40 -29.35 12.18
CA LYS A 307 1.63 -29.64 12.94
C LYS A 307 2.78 -30.10 12.03
N LYS A 308 3.83 -29.30 11.90
CA LYS A 308 5.17 -29.85 11.61
C LYS A 308 5.72 -30.35 12.94
N ASN A 309 5.76 -31.66 13.11
CA ASN A 309 6.62 -32.30 14.10
C ASN A 309 8.08 -31.99 13.71
N THR A 310 8.64 -30.93 14.28
CA THR A 310 10.09 -30.80 14.38
C THR A 310 10.55 -31.83 15.41
N SER A 311 11.45 -32.71 15.00
CA SER A 311 11.97 -33.80 15.81
C SER A 311 12.68 -33.28 17.06
N ILE A 312 12.09 -33.51 18.24
CA ILE A 312 12.84 -33.97 19.42
C ILE A 312 12.00 -35.06 20.11
N PHE A 313 12.64 -36.21 20.28
CA PHE A 313 12.18 -37.38 21.03
C PHE A 313 11.45 -37.01 22.33
N ILE A 314 10.20 -37.46 22.50
CA ILE A 314 9.78 -38.40 23.56
C ILE A 314 8.35 -38.91 23.23
N LYS A 315 8.22 -40.23 23.22
CA LYS A 315 6.97 -40.98 23.21
C LYS A 315 6.04 -40.52 24.34
N TYR A 316 4.85 -40.05 24.02
CA TYR A 316 3.60 -40.56 24.60
C TYR A 316 2.46 -40.43 23.58
N GLN A 317 1.63 -41.48 23.56
CA GLN A 317 0.61 -41.79 22.57
C GLN A 317 -0.67 -40.96 22.72
N LEU A 318 -1.29 -40.70 21.56
CA LEU A 318 -2.73 -40.65 21.28
C LEU A 318 -3.60 -39.77 22.19
N TYR A 319 -4.08 -38.62 21.68
CA TYR A 319 -5.51 -38.26 21.60
C TYR A 319 -5.72 -36.98 20.74
N ASN A 320 -6.67 -37.08 19.80
CA ASN A 320 -7.36 -36.02 19.03
C ASN A 320 -6.55 -35.01 18.21
N SER A 321 -6.12 -35.42 17.00
CA SER A 321 -5.88 -34.48 15.89
C SER A 321 -7.22 -33.98 15.35
N ASN A 322 -7.75 -32.88 15.89
CA ASN A 322 -8.87 -32.19 15.26
C ASN A 322 -8.36 -31.47 14.00
N ASP A 323 -8.83 -31.96 12.85
CA ASP A 323 -8.51 -31.44 11.53
C ASP A 323 -8.84 -29.95 11.40
N THR A 324 -7.81 -29.21 11.03
CA THR A 324 -7.84 -27.80 10.65
C THR A 324 -8.47 -27.66 9.26
N ILE A 325 -9.37 -26.69 9.06
CA ILE A 325 -10.25 -26.64 7.88
C ILE A 325 -9.58 -25.85 6.74
N GLU A 326 -9.32 -26.55 5.62
CA GLU A 326 -8.67 -26.01 4.42
C GLU A 326 -9.67 -25.72 3.31
N PHE A 327 -9.77 -24.50 2.73
CA PHE A 327 -10.55 -24.29 1.49
C PHE A 327 -9.92 -24.95 0.27
N ASN A 328 -8.60 -24.98 0.20
CA ASN A 328 -7.86 -25.66 -0.87
C ASN A 328 -6.78 -26.53 -0.27
N SER A 329 -6.62 -27.74 -0.82
CA SER A 329 -5.60 -28.69 -0.32
C SER A 329 -4.20 -28.37 -0.82
N PHE A 330 -4.04 -27.81 -2.02
CA PHE A 330 -2.74 -27.40 -2.56
C PHE A 330 -2.72 -25.90 -2.90
N HIS A 331 -1.70 -25.19 -2.44
CA HIS A 331 -1.49 -23.78 -2.79
C HIS A 331 -0.01 -23.41 -2.87
N VAL A 332 0.26 -22.42 -3.71
CA VAL A 332 1.58 -21.80 -3.86
C VAL A 332 1.63 -20.52 -3.05
N ILE A 333 2.65 -20.39 -2.22
CA ILE A 333 3.02 -19.15 -1.54
C ILE A 333 4.05 -18.44 -2.38
N TRP A 334 3.81 -17.20 -2.75
CA TRP A 334 4.78 -16.38 -3.48
C TRP A 334 4.91 -14.99 -2.86
N LYS A 335 6.01 -14.30 -3.14
CA LYS A 335 6.26 -12.94 -2.65
C LYS A 335 6.32 -11.98 -3.82
N ASP A 336 5.70 -10.81 -3.68
CA ASP A 336 5.83 -9.74 -4.67
C ASP A 336 7.08 -8.88 -4.45
N GLN A 337 7.29 -7.89 -5.32
CA GLN A 337 8.40 -6.93 -5.25
C GLN A 337 8.44 -6.10 -3.95
N PHE A 338 7.34 -6.05 -3.20
CA PHE A 338 7.23 -5.39 -1.90
C PHE A 338 7.42 -6.38 -0.74
N ASN A 339 7.90 -7.59 -1.02
CA ASN A 339 8.04 -8.70 -0.07
C ASN A 339 6.70 -9.12 0.58
N LYS A 340 5.55 -8.68 0.04
CA LYS A 340 4.23 -9.10 0.53
C LYS A 340 4.00 -10.54 0.09
N THR A 341 3.58 -11.37 1.03
CA THR A 341 3.34 -12.79 0.78
C THR A 341 1.90 -13.01 0.32
N HIS A 342 1.74 -13.72 -0.79
CA HIS A 342 0.47 -14.07 -1.42
C HIS A 342 0.26 -15.58 -1.41
N LYS A 343 -1.00 -16.00 -1.41
CA LYS A 343 -1.38 -17.42 -1.45
C LYS A 343 -2.30 -17.70 -2.62
N GLU A 344 -1.86 -18.63 -3.46
CA GLU A 344 -2.54 -18.96 -4.69
C GLU A 344 -3.04 -20.41 -4.69
N PRO A 345 -4.36 -20.65 -4.73
CA PRO A 345 -4.91 -21.99 -4.83
C PRO A 345 -4.71 -22.53 -6.24
N LEU A 346 -3.99 -23.64 -6.35
CA LEU A 346 -3.62 -24.25 -7.62
C LEU A 346 -4.08 -25.71 -7.61
N ASN A 347 -4.77 -26.17 -8.65
CA ASN A 347 -5.17 -27.57 -8.73
C ASN A 347 -3.99 -28.43 -9.23
N PRO A 348 -3.36 -29.27 -8.37
CA PRO A 348 -2.14 -29.93 -8.76
C PRO A 348 -2.38 -31.08 -9.74
N TYR A 349 -3.62 -31.57 -9.85
CA TYR A 349 -3.99 -32.70 -10.71
C TYR A 349 -4.30 -32.28 -12.16
N SER A 350 -4.65 -31.01 -12.38
CA SER A 350 -5.00 -30.51 -13.72
C SER A 350 -3.99 -29.52 -14.29
N MET A 351 -3.05 -29.04 -13.48
CA MET A 351 -2.18 -27.93 -13.85
C MET A 351 -0.72 -28.33 -13.88
N THR A 352 -0.04 -27.90 -14.95
CA THR A 352 1.41 -28.04 -15.13
C THR A 352 2.18 -26.95 -14.39
N LEU A 353 3.48 -27.17 -14.18
CA LEU A 353 4.37 -26.15 -13.63
C LEU A 353 4.36 -24.86 -14.47
N ARG A 354 4.42 -24.98 -15.81
CA ARG A 354 4.33 -23.84 -16.74
C ARG A 354 3.03 -23.06 -16.56
N GLN A 355 1.89 -23.75 -16.50
CA GLN A 355 0.59 -23.10 -16.29
C GLN A 355 0.51 -22.41 -14.93
N GLY A 356 1.06 -23.01 -13.87
CA GLY A 356 1.13 -22.38 -12.55
C GLY A 356 1.98 -21.10 -12.54
N ILE A 357 3.17 -21.14 -13.17
CA ILE A 357 4.04 -19.95 -13.29
C ILE A 357 3.34 -18.86 -14.10
N GLN A 358 2.72 -19.22 -15.22
CA GLN A 358 2.00 -18.29 -16.08
C GLN A 358 0.81 -17.65 -15.34
N HIS A 359 0.08 -18.41 -14.52
CA HIS A 359 -1.01 -17.89 -13.69
C HIS A 359 -0.53 -16.84 -12.66
N ILE A 360 0.60 -17.09 -11.99
CA ILE A 360 1.19 -16.11 -11.04
C ILE A 360 1.68 -14.87 -11.78
N LYS A 361 2.31 -15.04 -12.94
CA LYS A 361 2.73 -13.93 -13.82
C LYS A 361 1.54 -13.05 -14.22
N ASP A 362 0.42 -13.64 -14.63
CA ASP A 362 -0.77 -12.89 -15.06
C ASP A 362 -1.37 -12.10 -13.88
N LYS A 363 -1.34 -12.66 -12.66
CA LYS A 363 -1.75 -11.93 -11.45
C LYS A 363 -0.82 -10.77 -11.11
N LEU A 364 0.50 -10.99 -11.19
CA LEU A 364 1.51 -9.94 -11.02
C LEU A 364 1.29 -8.78 -11.99
N GLN A 365 1.04 -9.10 -13.28
CA GLN A 365 0.74 -8.12 -14.32
C GLN A 365 -0.50 -7.28 -13.99
N ILE A 366 -1.59 -7.92 -13.56
CA ILE A 366 -2.83 -7.25 -13.17
C ILE A 366 -2.59 -6.34 -11.95
N LYS A 367 -1.78 -6.78 -10.99
CA LYS A 367 -1.45 -5.99 -9.79
C LYS A 367 -0.63 -4.74 -10.14
N ASP A 368 0.43 -4.88 -10.91
CA ASP A 368 1.30 -3.76 -11.28
C ASP A 368 0.56 -2.76 -12.17
N TYR A 369 -0.28 -3.25 -13.08
CA TYR A 369 -1.13 -2.40 -13.92
C TYR A 369 -2.10 -1.57 -13.09
N PHE A 370 -2.72 -2.17 -12.08
CA PHE A 370 -3.61 -1.46 -11.17
C PHE A 370 -2.87 -0.36 -10.40
N THR A 371 -1.73 -0.72 -9.81
CA THR A 371 -1.02 0.11 -8.84
C THR A 371 -0.36 1.31 -9.51
N ALA A 372 0.27 1.11 -10.66
CA ALA A 372 1.07 2.16 -11.29
C ALA A 372 0.95 2.19 -12.82
N GLY A 373 0.24 1.25 -13.44
CA GLY A 373 0.03 1.21 -14.89
C GLY A 373 0.96 0.36 -15.77
N PRO A 374 2.12 -0.16 -15.30
CA PRO A 374 2.89 -1.17 -16.04
C PRO A 374 2.12 -2.46 -16.29
N ASP A 375 2.16 -2.98 -17.51
CA ASP A 375 1.63 -4.32 -17.84
C ASP A 375 2.49 -5.04 -18.90
N GLU A 376 3.55 -4.44 -19.42
CA GLU A 376 4.45 -5.13 -20.34
C GLU A 376 5.54 -5.83 -19.55
N LEU A 377 5.61 -7.16 -19.66
CA LEU A 377 6.63 -7.95 -18.96
C LEU A 377 8.02 -7.67 -19.55
N ILE A 378 8.95 -7.21 -18.71
CA ILE A 378 10.37 -7.09 -19.05
C ILE A 378 11.05 -8.44 -18.83
N CYS A 379 10.96 -8.96 -17.60
CA CYS A 379 11.53 -10.25 -17.24
C CYS A 379 10.77 -10.89 -16.07
N LEU A 380 10.79 -12.23 -16.05
CA LEU A 380 10.31 -13.05 -14.96
C LEU A 380 11.50 -13.88 -14.48
N LYS A 381 11.89 -13.74 -13.21
CA LYS A 381 13.01 -14.46 -12.61
C LYS A 381 12.51 -15.45 -11.57
N TYR A 382 13.03 -16.66 -11.61
CA TYR A 382 12.82 -17.69 -10.62
C TYR A 382 13.95 -18.72 -10.69
N GLU A 383 14.34 -19.25 -9.54
CA GLU A 383 15.30 -20.33 -9.43
C GLU A 383 14.65 -21.47 -8.64
N PHE A 384 14.54 -22.65 -9.27
CA PHE A 384 13.87 -23.80 -8.67
C PHE A 384 14.53 -24.31 -7.38
N ASP A 385 15.82 -24.03 -7.19
CA ASP A 385 16.58 -24.36 -5.98
C ASP A 385 16.24 -23.45 -4.80
N GLU A 386 15.72 -22.24 -5.06
CA GLU A 386 15.25 -21.30 -4.02
C GLU A 386 13.79 -21.57 -3.60
N TRP A 387 13.10 -22.50 -4.25
CA TRP A 387 11.73 -22.86 -3.91
C TRP A 387 11.71 -23.79 -2.70
N MET A 388 10.60 -23.79 -1.94
CA MET A 388 10.47 -24.65 -0.76
C MET A 388 9.22 -25.54 -0.86
N PRO A 389 9.36 -26.86 -1.05
CA PRO A 389 10.62 -27.59 -1.27
C PRO A 389 11.18 -27.35 -2.68
N ALA A 390 12.51 -27.41 -2.79
CA ALA A 390 13.22 -27.27 -4.06
C ALA A 390 12.80 -28.36 -5.04
N ILE A 391 12.75 -28.02 -6.33
CA ILE A 391 12.36 -28.96 -7.39
C ILE A 391 13.54 -29.20 -8.32
N SER A 392 13.78 -30.46 -8.68
CA SER A 392 14.92 -30.86 -9.52
C SER A 392 14.58 -30.96 -11.02
N THR A 393 13.32 -30.70 -11.40
CA THR A 393 12.88 -30.77 -12.80
C THR A 393 13.17 -29.48 -13.54
N THR A 394 13.74 -29.58 -14.73
CA THR A 394 13.83 -28.45 -15.70
C THR A 394 12.67 -28.47 -16.71
N ASN A 395 11.86 -29.53 -16.71
CA ASN A 395 10.70 -29.63 -17.58
C ASN A 395 9.46 -28.98 -16.91
N GLU A 396 9.04 -27.85 -17.44
CA GLU A 396 7.87 -27.11 -16.96
C GLU A 396 6.52 -27.69 -17.40
N ASP A 397 6.50 -28.62 -18.37
CA ASP A 397 5.26 -29.26 -18.84
C ASP A 397 4.78 -30.42 -17.93
N VAL A 398 5.46 -30.64 -16.80
CA VAL A 398 5.11 -31.67 -15.80
C VAL A 398 3.96 -31.18 -14.92
N LEU A 399 3.02 -32.07 -14.59
CA LEU A 399 1.94 -31.78 -13.64
C LEU A 399 2.50 -31.50 -12.25
N LEU A 400 1.92 -30.54 -11.54
CA LEU A 400 2.30 -30.24 -10.16
C LEU A 400 2.11 -31.46 -9.24
N HIS A 401 1.11 -32.31 -9.52
CA HIS A 401 0.94 -33.60 -8.86
C HIS A 401 2.20 -34.47 -8.94
N ASP A 402 2.78 -34.63 -10.12
CA ASP A 402 3.93 -35.50 -10.31
C ASP A 402 5.19 -34.97 -9.60
N ILE A 403 5.29 -33.65 -9.46
CA ILE A 403 6.37 -32.97 -8.72
C ILE A 403 6.22 -33.23 -7.22
N TYR A 404 5.02 -33.02 -6.67
CA TYR A 404 4.83 -32.91 -5.23
C TYR A 404 4.20 -34.12 -4.53
N ARG A 405 3.68 -35.13 -5.27
CA ARG A 405 3.00 -36.31 -4.71
C ARG A 405 3.77 -37.12 -3.67
N ARG A 406 5.11 -36.99 -3.64
CA ARG A 406 5.98 -37.71 -2.70
C ARG A 406 6.17 -36.98 -1.37
N LEU A 407 5.68 -35.76 -1.25
CA LEU A 407 5.78 -34.99 -0.02
C LEU A 407 4.79 -35.51 1.04
N PRO A 408 5.18 -35.52 2.32
CA PRO A 408 4.27 -35.85 3.41
C PRO A 408 3.02 -34.99 3.35
N HIS A 409 1.86 -35.62 3.59
CA HIS A 409 0.54 -34.97 3.63
C HIS A 409 0.00 -34.47 2.29
N TYR A 410 0.65 -34.74 1.15
CA TYR A 410 0.09 -34.43 -0.18
C TYR A 410 -1.32 -35.03 -0.36
N PRO A 411 -2.28 -34.31 -0.98
CA PRO A 411 -2.15 -32.99 -1.61
C PRO A 411 -2.17 -31.80 -0.66
N ILE A 412 -2.44 -32.04 0.63
CA ILE A 412 -2.53 -31.07 1.73
C ILE A 412 -1.13 -30.57 2.11
N ILE A 413 -0.55 -29.72 1.27
CA ILE A 413 0.81 -29.19 1.44
C ILE A 413 0.89 -27.71 1.05
N GLN A 414 1.88 -27.04 1.63
CA GLN A 414 2.26 -25.68 1.24
C GLN A 414 3.58 -25.75 0.48
N VAL A 415 3.63 -25.11 -0.69
CA VAL A 415 4.86 -24.95 -1.45
C VAL A 415 5.14 -23.46 -1.63
N HIS A 416 6.39 -23.04 -1.47
CA HIS A 416 6.83 -21.67 -1.65
C HIS A 416 7.55 -21.53 -2.99
N TRP A 417 7.05 -20.66 -3.85
CA TRP A 417 7.69 -20.29 -5.10
C TRP A 417 8.20 -18.86 -4.99
N LYS A 418 9.51 -18.69 -5.18
CA LYS A 418 10.12 -17.37 -5.29
C LYS A 418 10.11 -16.98 -6.78
N ILE A 419 9.26 -16.02 -7.11
CA ILE A 419 9.06 -15.51 -8.47
C ILE A 419 9.11 -13.99 -8.42
N GLU A 420 9.98 -13.39 -9.22
CA GLU A 420 10.10 -11.94 -9.37
C GLU A 420 9.65 -11.54 -10.78
N GLY A 421 8.62 -10.71 -10.87
CA GLY A 421 8.14 -10.15 -12.12
C GLY A 421 8.48 -8.68 -12.22
N TYR A 422 9.08 -8.27 -13.35
CA TYR A 422 9.38 -6.87 -13.64
C TYR A 422 8.57 -6.41 -14.84
N PHE A 423 7.78 -5.35 -14.65
CA PHE A 423 6.88 -4.82 -15.66
C PHE A 423 7.20 -3.37 -15.98
N MET A 424 6.88 -2.95 -17.20
CA MET A 424 6.96 -1.57 -17.66
C MET A 424 5.67 -1.09 -18.32
N VAL A 425 5.54 0.23 -18.43
CA VAL A 425 4.49 0.84 -19.23
C VAL A 425 4.86 0.67 -20.72
N PRO A 426 3.97 0.11 -21.55
CA PRO A 426 4.22 -0.03 -22.97
C PRO A 426 4.48 1.30 -23.65
N TYR A 427 5.42 1.32 -24.60
CA TYR A 427 5.82 2.54 -25.31
C TYR A 427 4.63 3.32 -25.90
N LYS A 428 3.61 2.63 -26.43
CA LYS A 428 2.41 3.27 -26.99
C LYS A 428 1.61 4.10 -25.98
N ARG A 429 1.70 3.78 -24.69
CA ARG A 429 1.03 4.50 -23.59
C ARG A 429 1.93 5.53 -22.91
N THR A 430 3.18 5.69 -23.34
CA THR A 430 4.08 6.71 -22.77
C THR A 430 3.98 8.03 -23.54
N ILE A 431 4.46 9.09 -22.90
CA ILE A 431 4.56 10.43 -23.47
C ILE A 431 6.02 10.80 -23.73
N SER A 432 6.26 11.51 -24.83
CA SER A 432 7.60 12.05 -25.09
C SER A 432 7.85 13.22 -24.16
N THR A 433 9.11 13.42 -23.79
CA THR A 433 9.54 14.67 -23.15
C THR A 433 9.75 15.79 -24.18
N GLN A 434 9.81 15.47 -25.49
CA GLN A 434 9.79 16.47 -26.56
C GLN A 434 8.46 17.23 -26.54
N ARG A 435 8.52 18.48 -26.11
CA ARG A 435 7.38 19.37 -26.16
C ARG A 435 7.26 19.91 -27.58
N GLY A 436 6.07 19.74 -28.18
CA GLY A 436 5.69 20.53 -29.36
C GLY A 436 5.75 22.03 -29.03
N ASN A 437 5.70 22.90 -30.05
CA ASN A 437 5.80 24.36 -29.91
C ASN A 437 4.70 24.98 -29.00
N LEU A 438 4.78 24.74 -27.69
CA LEU A 438 4.11 25.54 -26.68
C LEU A 438 4.72 26.94 -26.77
N PRO A 439 3.91 28.01 -26.81
CA PRO A 439 4.44 29.35 -26.95
C PRO A 439 5.44 29.63 -25.82
N LYS A 440 6.71 29.81 -26.20
CA LYS A 440 7.75 30.34 -25.32
C LYS A 440 7.33 31.77 -25.00
N SER A 441 6.84 31.97 -23.78
CA SER A 441 6.31 33.23 -23.26
C SER A 441 5.05 33.75 -23.96
N ILE A 442 3.97 33.89 -23.19
CA ILE A 442 2.98 34.94 -23.42
C ILE A 442 3.34 36.03 -22.41
N PRO A 443 3.45 37.32 -22.79
CA PRO A 443 3.52 38.38 -21.81
C PRO A 443 2.20 38.37 -21.04
N LEU A 444 2.21 37.86 -19.81
CA LEU A 444 1.03 37.87 -18.97
C LEU A 444 0.71 39.32 -18.59
N GLN A 445 -0.29 39.89 -19.26
CA GLN A 445 -1.10 40.95 -18.69
C GLN A 445 -1.88 40.36 -17.51
N ASP A 446 -1.57 40.90 -16.33
CA ASP A 446 -2.32 40.84 -15.08
C ASP A 446 -2.88 39.48 -14.61
N SER A 447 -2.10 38.79 -13.77
CA SER A 447 -2.67 38.03 -12.66
C SER A 447 -2.03 38.44 -11.33
N VAL A 448 -2.68 39.38 -10.64
CA VAL A 448 -2.60 39.60 -9.19
C VAL A 448 -2.85 38.22 -8.51
N VAL A 449 -1.98 37.66 -7.67
CA VAL A 449 -1.72 38.01 -6.25
C VAL A 449 -0.36 37.44 -5.82
N ALA A 450 0.50 38.28 -5.23
CA ALA A 450 1.28 37.94 -4.03
C ALA A 450 1.76 39.23 -3.34
N SER A 451 0.84 39.93 -2.66
CA SER A 451 1.16 41.11 -1.84
C SER A 451 1.65 40.76 -0.43
N ASN A 452 1.93 39.49 -0.13
CA ASN A 452 2.53 39.09 1.14
C ASN A 452 4.01 38.75 0.95
N PRO A 453 4.90 39.13 1.89
CA PRO A 453 6.28 38.70 1.86
C PRO A 453 6.31 37.16 1.92
N LYS A 454 6.60 36.50 0.78
CA LYS A 454 6.85 35.06 0.76
C LYS A 454 8.04 34.78 1.68
N PRO A 455 7.90 33.94 2.73
CA PRO A 455 9.02 33.56 3.58
C PRO A 455 10.07 32.77 2.80
N LYS A 456 11.29 32.70 3.33
CA LYS A 456 12.40 31.90 2.76
C LYS A 456 11.97 30.43 2.68
N PHE A 457 11.89 29.87 1.47
CA PHE A 457 11.55 28.47 1.22
C PHE A 457 12.81 27.68 0.83
N ASN A 458 13.31 26.85 1.74
CA ASN A 458 14.44 25.97 1.48
C ASN A 458 13.96 24.50 1.48
N PRO A 459 13.87 23.84 0.31
CA PRO A 459 13.39 22.45 0.22
C PRO A 459 14.45 21.40 0.55
N LEU A 460 15.68 21.81 0.90
CA LEU A 460 16.81 20.89 1.06
C LEU A 460 16.94 20.38 2.51
N LEU A 461 17.15 19.07 2.63
CA LEU A 461 17.64 18.39 3.84
C LEU A 461 19.04 17.86 3.61
N TYR A 462 19.77 17.72 4.70
CA TYR A 462 21.13 17.21 4.67
C TYR A 462 21.16 15.70 4.94
N GLU A 463 22.24 15.02 4.58
CA GLU A 463 22.40 13.58 4.81
C GLU A 463 22.10 13.14 6.27
N ARG A 464 22.50 13.95 7.26
CA ARG A 464 22.25 13.72 8.70
C ARG A 464 20.76 13.73 9.08
N ASP A 465 19.91 14.30 8.23
CA ASP A 465 18.48 14.45 8.45
C ASP A 465 17.65 13.27 7.95
N LEU A 466 18.29 12.16 7.50
CA LEU A 466 17.61 10.93 7.06
C LEU A 466 16.53 10.45 8.05
N HIS A 467 16.82 10.51 9.34
CA HIS A 467 15.89 10.12 10.41
C HIS A 467 14.59 10.95 10.39
N LYS A 468 14.65 12.23 10.00
CA LYS A 468 13.47 13.10 9.90
C LYS A 468 12.52 12.63 8.81
N LEU A 469 13.05 12.14 7.68
CA LEU A 469 12.24 11.59 6.60
C LEU A 469 11.53 10.29 7.00
N LYS A 470 12.18 9.43 7.81
CA LYS A 470 11.53 8.25 8.39
C LYS A 470 10.37 8.65 9.29
N VAL A 471 10.57 9.64 10.16
CA VAL A 471 9.51 10.16 11.05
C VAL A 471 8.34 10.73 10.25
N ILE A 472 8.61 11.57 9.23
CA ILE A 472 7.57 12.12 8.33
C ILE A 472 6.73 10.99 7.72
N ARG A 473 7.39 9.96 7.19
CA ARG A 473 6.71 8.84 6.54
C ARG A 473 5.83 8.06 7.51
N ASP A 474 6.31 7.79 8.72
CA ASP A 474 5.50 7.14 9.76
C ASP A 474 4.27 7.98 10.10
N THR A 475 4.44 9.30 10.25
CA THR A 475 3.32 10.20 10.57
C THR A 475 2.23 10.15 9.51
N ILE A 476 2.59 10.29 8.23
CA ILE A 476 1.62 10.32 7.13
C ILE A 476 0.93 8.97 6.95
N ASN A 477 1.67 7.87 6.98
CA ASN A 477 1.10 6.52 6.81
C ASN A 477 0.05 6.18 7.88
N ILE A 478 0.09 6.85 9.03
CA ILE A 478 -0.81 6.64 10.15
C ILE A 478 -2.08 7.46 10.05
N GLU A 479 -1.99 8.66 9.48
CA GLU A 479 -3.13 9.57 9.30
C GLU A 479 -3.90 9.27 8.03
N VAL A 480 -3.21 8.86 6.96
CA VAL A 480 -3.85 8.55 5.68
C VAL A 480 -4.56 7.22 5.75
N THR A 481 -5.87 7.28 5.58
CA THR A 481 -6.71 6.11 5.33
C THR A 481 -7.17 6.15 3.87
N ARG A 482 -7.19 4.99 3.21
CA ARG A 482 -7.41 4.93 1.76
C ARG A 482 -8.88 4.94 1.33
N SER A 483 -9.81 4.79 2.26
CA SER A 483 -11.24 4.93 1.95
C SER A 483 -11.59 6.38 1.62
N ASN A 484 -12.43 6.58 0.61
CA ASN A 484 -12.95 7.90 0.23
C ASN A 484 -11.87 8.99 0.00
N PRO A 485 -10.82 8.71 -0.80
CA PRO A 485 -9.60 9.54 -0.84
C PRO A 485 -9.87 10.99 -1.28
N LEU A 486 -10.77 11.20 -2.25
CA LEU A 486 -11.11 12.55 -2.72
C LEU A 486 -11.85 13.36 -1.65
N GLN A 487 -12.76 12.74 -0.88
CA GLN A 487 -13.46 13.44 0.20
C GLN A 487 -12.48 13.88 1.28
N LYS A 488 -11.57 12.98 1.70
CA LYS A 488 -10.58 13.27 2.73
C LYS A 488 -9.58 14.35 2.32
N LEU A 489 -9.11 14.32 1.07
CA LEU A 489 -8.28 15.38 0.52
C LEU A 489 -9.02 16.73 0.59
N LEU A 490 -10.26 16.81 0.10
CA LEU A 490 -11.02 18.06 0.12
C LEU A 490 -11.35 18.51 1.55
N HIS A 491 -11.61 17.59 2.47
CA HIS A 491 -11.83 17.87 3.88
C HIS A 491 -10.59 18.50 4.52
N GLU A 492 -9.41 17.93 4.27
CA GLU A 492 -8.13 18.49 4.70
C GLU A 492 -7.92 19.93 4.19
N ILE A 493 -8.19 20.19 2.90
CA ILE A 493 -8.08 21.54 2.33
C ILE A 493 -9.02 22.53 3.03
N ILE A 494 -10.26 22.12 3.34
CA ILE A 494 -11.22 22.98 4.06
C ILE A 494 -10.77 23.23 5.49
N LYS A 495 -10.35 22.18 6.20
CA LYS A 495 -9.84 22.22 7.57
C LYS A 495 -8.65 23.17 7.71
N ASN A 496 -7.76 23.16 6.73
CA ASN A 496 -6.58 24.02 6.68
C ASN A 496 -6.85 25.41 6.08
N LEU A 497 -8.10 25.88 6.17
CA LEU A 497 -8.53 27.24 5.78
C LEU A 497 -8.30 27.59 4.31
N CYS A 498 -8.27 26.59 3.43
CA CYS A 498 -8.03 26.75 2.00
C CYS A 498 -9.28 26.45 1.14
N MET A 499 -10.48 26.52 1.73
CA MET A 499 -11.75 26.26 1.02
C MET A 499 -11.93 27.12 -0.23
N THR A 500 -11.36 28.32 -0.23
CA THR A 500 -11.31 29.21 -1.39
C THR A 500 -10.87 28.46 -2.65
N ASP A 501 -9.82 27.65 -2.58
CA ASP A 501 -9.27 26.95 -3.75
C ASP A 501 -10.21 25.89 -4.36
N LEU A 502 -11.23 25.47 -3.62
CA LEU A 502 -12.21 24.47 -4.05
C LEU A 502 -13.44 25.07 -4.74
N ILE A 503 -13.66 26.38 -4.60
CA ILE A 503 -14.89 27.07 -5.00
C ILE A 503 -14.64 28.31 -5.86
N SER A 504 -15.55 28.56 -6.82
CA SER A 504 -15.48 29.72 -7.70
C SER A 504 -15.75 31.04 -6.96
N LYS A 505 -15.21 32.15 -7.49
CA LYS A 505 -15.45 33.50 -6.98
C LYS A 505 -16.94 33.86 -6.90
N LYS A 506 -17.75 33.38 -7.85
CA LYS A 506 -19.20 33.62 -7.89
C LYS A 506 -19.90 33.03 -6.66
N ILE A 507 -19.54 31.82 -6.24
CA ILE A 507 -20.14 31.17 -5.07
C ILE A 507 -19.78 31.94 -3.80
N ARG A 508 -18.51 32.33 -3.65
CA ARG A 508 -18.03 33.14 -2.52
C ARG A 508 -18.73 34.48 -2.36
N GLN A 509 -19.17 35.08 -3.46
CA GLN A 509 -19.92 36.34 -3.43
C GLN A 509 -21.39 36.15 -3.03
N SER A 510 -21.92 34.93 -3.17
CA SER A 510 -23.34 34.63 -2.98
C SER A 510 -23.67 33.91 -1.67
N LYS A 511 -22.68 33.30 -1.03
CA LYS A 511 -22.85 32.45 0.16
C LYS A 511 -21.73 32.69 1.16
N THR A 512 -22.02 32.52 2.44
CA THR A 512 -21.00 32.52 3.50
C THR A 512 -20.27 31.18 3.57
N ASP A 513 -19.10 31.16 4.22
CA ASP A 513 -18.31 29.94 4.38
C ASP A 513 -19.07 28.88 5.18
N GLU A 514 -19.85 29.30 6.17
CA GLU A 514 -20.67 28.45 7.04
C GLU A 514 -21.84 27.82 6.27
N GLU A 515 -22.50 28.57 5.39
CA GLU A 515 -23.55 28.03 4.52
C GLU A 515 -23.00 26.97 3.56
N ILE A 516 -21.78 27.17 3.06
CA ILE A 516 -21.10 26.20 2.19
C ILE A 516 -20.74 24.95 2.98
N LYS A 517 -20.11 25.10 4.15
CA LYS A 517 -19.75 23.99 5.05
C LYS A 517 -20.98 23.15 5.43
N GLN A 518 -22.10 23.79 5.74
CA GLN A 518 -23.37 23.09 6.01
C GLN A 518 -23.86 22.30 4.79
N GLN A 519 -23.83 22.88 3.59
CA GLN A 519 -24.32 22.20 2.37
C GLN A 519 -23.47 21.00 1.95
N ILE A 520 -22.18 20.98 2.31
CA ILE A 520 -21.28 19.87 2.03
C ILE A 520 -21.12 18.91 3.21
N ASN A 521 -21.86 19.11 4.30
CA ASN A 521 -21.76 18.34 5.54
C ASN A 521 -20.35 18.34 6.17
N PHE A 522 -19.63 19.46 6.12
CA PHE A 522 -18.30 19.54 6.71
C PHE A 522 -18.36 19.55 8.24
N ASN A 523 -17.62 18.64 8.86
CA ASN A 523 -17.38 18.60 10.30
C ASN A 523 -15.86 18.52 10.56
N GLU A 524 -15.31 19.51 11.24
CA GLU A 524 -13.86 19.60 11.51
C GLU A 524 -13.31 18.43 12.34
N ASN A 525 -14.15 17.87 13.23
CA ASN A 525 -13.78 16.77 14.12
C ASN A 525 -14.06 15.39 13.52
N ASP A 526 -14.60 15.33 12.30
CA ASP A 526 -14.85 14.07 11.62
C ASP A 526 -13.54 13.46 11.13
N LYS A 527 -13.21 12.27 11.67
CA LYS A 527 -12.02 11.50 11.30
C LYS A 527 -12.19 10.79 9.96
N ASP A 528 -13.42 10.44 9.59
CA ASP A 528 -13.72 9.74 8.34
C ASP A 528 -13.77 10.70 7.15
N GLY A 529 -13.82 12.01 7.43
CA GLY A 529 -13.72 13.07 6.44
C GLY A 529 -14.87 13.04 5.45
N GLU A 530 -16.07 12.68 5.90
CA GLU A 530 -17.24 12.56 5.05
C GLU A 530 -17.63 13.92 4.49
N LEU A 531 -17.82 13.98 3.17
CA LEU A 531 -18.25 15.20 2.48
C LEU A 531 -19.26 14.89 1.38
N ILE A 532 -20.28 15.73 1.25
CA ILE A 532 -21.18 15.67 0.11
C ILE A 532 -20.47 16.29 -1.10
N LEU A 533 -20.02 15.44 -2.03
CA LEU A 533 -19.36 15.86 -3.26
C LEU A 533 -20.37 16.43 -4.26
N ASN A 534 -20.58 17.76 -4.21
CA ASN A 534 -21.50 18.48 -5.09
C ASN A 534 -20.73 19.45 -5.99
N ASP A 535 -20.67 19.16 -7.29
CA ASP A 535 -19.93 19.98 -8.27
C ASP A 535 -20.52 21.37 -8.54
N LYS A 536 -21.77 21.62 -8.12
CA LYS A 536 -22.36 22.96 -8.12
C LYS A 536 -21.83 23.85 -6.99
N ILE A 537 -21.24 23.25 -5.95
CA ILE A 537 -20.66 23.95 -4.81
C ILE A 537 -19.15 23.90 -4.91
N LEU A 538 -18.59 22.69 -4.91
CA LEU A 538 -17.16 22.40 -5.06
C LEU A 538 -16.80 22.40 -6.54
N THR A 539 -16.69 23.60 -7.13
CA THR A 539 -16.47 23.76 -8.57
C THR A 539 -15.18 23.13 -9.07
N ILE A 540 -14.20 22.90 -8.18
CA ILE A 540 -12.99 22.13 -8.51
C ILE A 540 -13.33 20.75 -9.10
N LEU A 541 -14.41 20.10 -8.67
CA LEU A 541 -14.82 18.79 -9.17
C LEU A 541 -15.08 18.81 -10.69
N HIS A 542 -15.56 19.93 -11.23
CA HIS A 542 -15.74 20.09 -12.67
C HIS A 542 -14.39 20.19 -13.40
N GLU A 543 -13.44 20.95 -12.86
CA GLU A 543 -12.07 21.04 -13.38
C GLU A 543 -11.41 19.65 -13.39
N LEU A 544 -11.57 18.86 -12.32
CA LEU A 544 -11.01 17.51 -12.24
C LEU A 544 -11.59 16.57 -13.31
N LYS A 545 -12.91 16.62 -13.54
CA LYS A 545 -13.56 15.79 -14.57
C LYS A 545 -13.06 16.15 -15.97
N ILE A 546 -12.81 17.43 -16.24
CA ILE A 546 -12.22 17.88 -17.51
C ILE A 546 -10.80 17.33 -17.66
N LEU A 547 -9.95 17.55 -16.65
CA LEU A 547 -8.56 17.09 -16.67
C LEU A 547 -8.42 15.57 -16.73
N TYR A 548 -9.36 14.83 -16.11
CA TYR A 548 -9.39 13.37 -16.21
C TYR A 548 -9.60 12.91 -17.66
N HIS A 549 -10.39 13.65 -18.45
CA HIS A 549 -10.66 13.35 -19.86
C HIS A 549 -9.67 14.00 -20.82
N ASP A 550 -8.59 14.60 -20.32
CA ASP A 550 -7.53 15.15 -21.17
C ASP A 550 -6.93 14.06 -22.07
N ASP A 551 -6.63 14.43 -23.32
CA ASP A 551 -6.11 13.50 -24.32
C ASP A 551 -4.78 12.86 -23.91
N ILE A 552 -3.95 13.57 -23.13
CA ILE A 552 -2.69 13.04 -22.59
C ILE A 552 -2.99 11.95 -21.56
N HIS A 553 -3.92 12.20 -20.63
CA HIS A 553 -4.33 11.21 -19.63
C HIS A 553 -4.96 9.97 -20.29
N LYS A 554 -5.84 10.19 -21.27
CA LYS A 554 -6.46 9.12 -22.06
C LYS A 554 -5.44 8.29 -22.83
N ARG A 555 -4.46 8.94 -23.48
CA ARG A 555 -3.37 8.26 -24.21
C ARG A 555 -2.56 7.35 -23.30
N MET A 556 -2.34 7.76 -22.05
CA MET A 556 -1.67 6.96 -21.03
C MET A 556 -2.53 5.81 -20.49
N GLY A 557 -3.83 5.75 -20.84
CA GLY A 557 -4.76 4.74 -20.33
C GLY A 557 -5.33 5.10 -18.95
N TYR A 558 -5.50 6.39 -18.67
CA TYR A 558 -6.02 6.93 -17.41
C TYR A 558 -5.23 6.48 -16.18
N PRO A 559 -3.90 6.71 -16.11
CA PRO A 559 -3.07 6.29 -14.97
C PRO A 559 -3.52 6.84 -13.62
N LEU A 560 -4.02 8.08 -13.57
CA LEU A 560 -4.33 8.79 -12.34
C LEU A 560 -5.81 8.68 -11.96
N GLN A 561 -6.06 8.63 -10.64
CA GLN A 561 -7.39 8.82 -10.06
C GLN A 561 -7.71 10.31 -9.89
N LEU A 562 -9.00 10.64 -9.67
CA LEU A 562 -9.42 12.04 -9.48
C LEU A 562 -8.71 12.75 -8.31
N HIS A 563 -8.45 12.05 -7.20
CA HIS A 563 -7.77 12.64 -6.04
C HIS A 563 -6.28 12.92 -6.31
N GLN A 564 -5.62 12.11 -7.14
CA GLN A 564 -4.24 12.34 -7.59
C GLN A 564 -4.17 13.56 -8.53
N ILE A 565 -5.10 13.66 -9.48
CA ILE A 565 -5.24 14.86 -10.33
C ILE A 565 -5.52 16.10 -9.47
N CYS A 566 -6.38 15.96 -8.46
CA CYS A 566 -6.70 17.03 -7.51
C CYS A 566 -5.48 17.49 -6.73
N ALA A 567 -4.66 16.56 -6.22
CA ALA A 567 -3.43 16.88 -5.51
C ALA A 567 -2.45 17.69 -6.36
N ILE A 568 -2.24 17.29 -7.63
CA ILE A 568 -1.41 18.06 -8.58
C ILE A 568 -2.01 19.44 -8.83
N LEU A 569 -3.32 19.53 -9.08
CA LEU A 569 -3.99 20.81 -9.33
C LEU A 569 -3.90 21.76 -8.14
N LEU A 570 -4.09 21.25 -6.92
CA LEU A 570 -3.96 21.99 -5.67
C LEU A 570 -2.54 22.51 -5.45
N TYR A 571 -1.53 21.69 -5.77
CA TYR A 571 -0.13 22.09 -5.65
C TYR A 571 0.29 23.12 -6.71
N CYS A 572 0.02 22.85 -7.99
CA CYS A 572 0.51 23.69 -9.09
C CYS A 572 -0.34 24.94 -9.32
N GLY A 573 -1.64 24.87 -9.05
CA GLY A 573 -2.60 25.86 -9.56
C GLY A 573 -3.33 26.69 -8.50
N LYS A 574 -3.18 26.36 -7.21
CA LYS A 574 -4.03 26.90 -6.15
C LYS A 574 -3.21 27.50 -5.01
N SER A 575 -3.84 28.36 -4.21
CA SER A 575 -3.15 29.15 -3.19
C SER A 575 -2.69 28.33 -1.97
N CYS A 576 -3.34 27.20 -1.71
CA CYS A 576 -3.05 26.27 -0.62
C CYS A 576 -1.64 25.68 -0.68
N ASN A 577 -1.00 25.67 -1.85
CA ASN A 577 0.40 25.25 -1.97
C ASN A 577 1.34 26.10 -1.07
N VAL A 578 1.04 27.39 -0.88
CA VAL A 578 1.90 28.26 -0.05
C VAL A 578 1.94 27.79 1.42
N PRO A 579 0.81 27.67 2.15
CA PRO A 579 0.83 27.13 3.51
C PRO A 579 1.29 25.66 3.55
N PHE A 580 0.88 24.82 2.59
CA PHE A 580 1.33 23.44 2.46
C PHE A 580 2.86 23.34 2.44
N SER A 581 3.50 23.98 1.46
CA SER A 581 4.95 24.02 1.30
C SER A 581 5.66 24.58 2.52
N TYR A 582 5.06 25.58 3.19
CA TYR A 582 5.62 26.19 4.39
C TYR A 582 5.56 25.27 5.63
N ASP A 583 4.48 24.51 5.77
CA ASP A 583 4.36 23.52 6.84
C ASP A 583 5.32 22.35 6.60
N GLN A 584 5.50 21.90 5.35
CA GLN A 584 6.46 20.85 5.02
C GLN A 584 7.89 21.20 5.38
N ILE A 585 8.39 22.39 5.03
CA ILE A 585 9.76 22.81 5.41
C ILE A 585 9.96 22.91 6.93
N LYS A 586 8.87 23.01 7.71
CA LYS A 586 8.85 22.99 9.17
C LYS A 586 8.65 21.61 9.78
N LEU A 587 8.67 20.55 8.98
CA LEU A 587 8.39 19.16 9.39
C LEU A 587 6.97 18.98 9.94
N LYS A 588 6.01 19.80 9.47
CA LYS A 588 4.60 19.72 9.86
C LYS A 588 3.76 18.99 8.81
N HIS A 589 4.29 17.89 8.27
CA HIS A 589 3.60 17.09 7.24
C HIS A 589 2.27 16.49 7.72
N HIS A 590 2.10 16.28 9.04
CA HIS A 590 0.85 15.85 9.68
C HIS A 590 -0.32 16.83 9.55
N ILE A 591 -0.06 18.07 9.11
CA ILE A 591 -1.15 19.01 8.79
C ILE A 591 -1.75 18.68 7.42
N TRP A 592 -0.97 18.06 6.54
CA TRP A 592 -1.31 17.80 5.14
C TRP A 592 -1.09 16.33 4.72
N PRO A 593 -1.51 15.34 5.52
CA PRO A 593 -1.24 13.94 5.23
C PRO A 593 -1.79 13.48 3.86
N TYR A 594 -2.99 13.91 3.48
CA TYR A 594 -3.65 13.49 2.25
C TYR A 594 -3.08 14.20 1.02
N LEU A 595 -2.90 15.52 1.06
CA LEU A 595 -2.31 16.26 -0.06
C LEU A 595 -0.89 15.78 -0.35
N ASP A 596 -0.07 15.58 0.69
CA ASP A 596 1.30 15.09 0.51
C ASP A 596 1.34 13.66 -0.05
N PHE A 597 0.53 12.75 0.51
CA PHE A 597 0.49 11.36 0.08
C PHE A 597 0.02 11.20 -1.36
N PHE A 598 -1.08 11.86 -1.75
CA PHE A 598 -1.62 11.74 -3.10
C PHE A 598 -0.76 12.46 -4.15
N LEU A 599 -0.05 13.52 -3.77
CA LEU A 599 0.91 14.17 -4.66
C LEU A 599 2.10 13.26 -4.97
N HIS A 600 2.65 12.61 -3.94
CA HIS A 600 3.68 11.58 -4.07
C HIS A 600 3.20 10.45 -5.00
N GLU A 601 2.03 9.83 -4.73
CA GLU A 601 1.51 8.76 -5.60
C GLU A 601 1.31 9.20 -7.05
N ALA A 602 0.83 10.42 -7.27
CA ALA A 602 0.63 10.96 -8.61
C ALA A 602 1.96 11.14 -9.36
N ILE A 603 2.98 11.72 -8.72
CA ILE A 603 4.30 11.93 -9.32
C ILE A 603 4.99 10.59 -9.60
N SER A 604 5.00 9.67 -8.63
CA SER A 604 5.58 8.33 -8.81
C SER A 604 4.91 7.55 -9.93
N THR A 605 3.59 7.70 -10.09
CA THR A 605 2.84 7.10 -11.20
C THR A 605 3.26 7.72 -12.53
N LEU A 606 3.15 9.05 -12.70
CA LEU A 606 3.50 9.73 -13.95
C LEU A 606 4.98 9.57 -14.31
N HIS A 607 5.86 9.43 -13.32
CA HIS A 607 7.27 9.12 -13.52
C HIS A 607 7.45 7.83 -14.36
N LYS A 608 6.55 6.86 -14.33
CA LYS A 608 6.69 5.66 -15.18
C LYS A 608 6.26 5.88 -16.63
N TYR A 609 5.48 6.92 -16.90
CA TYR A 609 4.85 7.19 -18.20
C TYR A 609 5.62 8.14 -19.10
N GLU A 610 6.61 8.86 -18.58
CA GLU A 610 7.47 9.72 -19.39
C GLU A 610 8.71 9.02 -19.89
N ARG A 611 9.07 9.31 -21.14
CA ARG A 611 10.27 8.82 -21.82
C ARG A 611 11.50 9.68 -21.52
N ARG A 612 11.84 9.84 -20.24
CA ARG A 612 12.97 10.67 -19.77
C ARG A 612 14.33 10.14 -20.21
N GLU A 613 14.39 8.86 -20.58
CA GLU A 613 15.56 8.22 -21.16
C GLU A 613 15.91 8.73 -22.58
N GLU A 614 14.96 9.37 -23.28
CA GLU A 614 15.16 9.87 -24.65
C GLU A 614 15.83 11.26 -24.69
N GLU A 615 15.90 11.99 -23.57
CA GLU A 615 16.38 13.39 -23.56
C GLU A 615 17.31 13.73 -22.40
N SER A 616 18.16 14.73 -22.61
CA SER A 616 19.11 15.29 -21.62
C SER A 616 18.70 16.72 -21.25
N THR A 617 17.47 16.90 -20.74
CA THR A 617 16.93 18.22 -20.40
C THR A 617 17.42 18.68 -19.03
N GLU A 618 18.10 19.82 -19.01
CA GLU A 618 18.44 20.55 -17.78
C GLU A 618 17.21 21.26 -17.22
N LEU A 619 17.06 21.27 -15.90
CA LEU A 619 15.93 21.94 -15.23
C LEU A 619 16.40 22.96 -14.20
N TYR A 620 15.56 23.95 -13.92
CA TYR A 620 15.88 25.06 -13.06
C TYR A 620 14.75 25.34 -12.05
N CYS A 621 15.11 25.69 -10.82
CA CYS A 621 14.19 26.15 -9.78
C CYS A 621 14.72 27.42 -9.12
N GLY A 622 13.90 28.47 -9.07
CA GLY A 622 14.24 29.73 -8.40
C GLY A 622 13.79 29.77 -6.95
N LEU A 623 14.73 29.98 -6.03
CA LEU A 623 14.47 30.10 -4.60
C LEU A 623 14.70 31.53 -4.12
N LYS A 624 13.61 32.25 -3.85
CA LYS A 624 13.66 33.64 -3.36
C LYS A 624 14.28 33.72 -1.96
N ASN A 625 15.23 34.65 -1.77
CA ASN A 625 15.90 34.92 -0.48
C ASN A 625 16.60 33.70 0.14
N VAL A 626 16.89 32.66 -0.64
CA VAL A 626 17.69 31.52 -0.21
C VAL A 626 19.13 31.72 -0.66
N ARG A 627 20.06 31.59 0.28
CA ARG A 627 21.49 31.49 0.01
C ARG A 627 22.06 30.45 0.96
N LEU A 628 22.91 29.56 0.46
CA LEU A 628 23.53 28.51 1.26
C LEU A 628 24.93 28.98 1.68
N GLU A 629 25.19 28.97 2.99
CA GLU A 629 26.37 29.61 3.59
C GLU A 629 27.65 28.78 3.45
N THR A 630 27.56 27.44 3.46
CA THR A 630 28.73 26.58 3.27
C THR A 630 28.44 25.37 2.38
N ILE A 631 29.31 25.14 1.39
CA ILE A 631 29.19 23.99 0.47
C ILE A 631 29.38 22.64 1.18
N LYS A 632 30.12 22.62 2.31
CA LYS A 632 30.38 21.41 3.10
C LYS A 632 29.11 20.84 3.74
N GLU A 633 28.12 21.68 4.03
CA GLU A 633 26.86 21.22 4.61
C GLU A 633 25.93 20.63 3.54
N ILE A 634 26.00 21.09 2.28
CA ILE A 634 25.06 20.72 1.21
C ILE A 634 25.56 19.59 0.31
N LYS A 635 26.71 18.98 0.61
CA LYS A 635 27.36 18.04 -0.31
C LYS A 635 26.41 16.93 -0.78
N GLU A 636 25.61 16.40 0.14
CA GLU A 636 24.68 15.29 -0.07
C GLU A 636 23.38 15.55 0.70
N GLY A 637 22.23 15.27 0.10
CA GLY A 637 20.96 15.66 0.68
C GLY A 637 19.71 15.04 0.07
N PHE A 638 18.57 15.49 0.60
CA PHE A 638 17.22 15.02 0.28
C PHE A 638 16.27 16.21 0.12
N PHE A 639 15.09 15.98 -0.45
CA PHE A 639 14.01 16.98 -0.51
C PHE A 639 13.02 16.78 0.64
N ILE A 640 12.81 17.81 1.48
CA ILE A 640 11.78 17.81 2.55
C ILE A 640 10.37 17.99 2.00
N SER A 641 10.27 18.67 0.85
CA SER A 641 9.04 19.05 0.18
C SER A 641 9.18 18.82 -1.32
N HIS A 642 8.04 18.82 -2.00
CA HIS A 642 7.99 18.74 -3.45
C HIS A 642 8.66 19.97 -4.07
N VAL A 643 9.32 19.78 -5.23
CA VAL A 643 10.08 20.86 -5.89
C VAL A 643 9.59 21.06 -7.33
N SER A 644 9.02 22.23 -7.59
CA SER A 644 8.63 22.65 -8.93
C SER A 644 9.84 23.20 -9.70
N THR A 645 10.00 22.75 -10.94
CA THR A 645 11.13 23.10 -11.81
C THR A 645 10.62 23.43 -13.22
N SER A 646 11.45 24.12 -14.00
CA SER A 646 11.18 24.46 -15.40
C SER A 646 12.41 24.18 -16.25
N ASP A 647 12.20 23.79 -17.50
CA ASP A 647 13.24 23.78 -18.54
C ASP A 647 13.52 25.21 -19.09
N ASP A 648 12.85 26.23 -18.54
CA ASP A 648 13.10 27.64 -18.79
C ASP A 648 13.82 28.30 -17.61
N ILE A 649 15.09 28.65 -17.82
CA ILE A 649 15.84 29.39 -16.80
C ILE A 649 15.22 30.77 -16.49
N GLN A 650 14.49 31.39 -17.44
CA GLN A 650 13.83 32.68 -17.19
C GLN A 650 12.69 32.55 -16.16
N VAL A 651 11.98 31.41 -16.18
CA VAL A 651 10.96 31.11 -15.17
C VAL A 651 11.63 30.98 -13.80
N ALA A 652 12.75 30.26 -13.70
CA ALA A 652 13.50 30.16 -12.45
C ALA A 652 14.04 31.53 -11.97
N GLN A 653 14.52 32.39 -12.87
CA GLN A 653 14.96 33.75 -12.54
C GLN A 653 13.80 34.61 -12.00
N MET A 654 12.61 34.51 -12.58
CA MET A 654 11.40 35.18 -12.09
C MET A 654 11.07 34.78 -10.65
N TYR A 655 11.10 33.48 -10.36
CA TYR A 655 10.82 32.95 -9.02
C TYR A 655 11.90 33.26 -7.98
N ARG A 656 13.17 33.28 -8.38
CA ARG A 656 14.29 33.77 -7.55
C ARG A 656 14.11 35.25 -7.18
N SER A 657 13.43 36.04 -8.01
CA SER A 657 13.24 37.49 -7.86
C SER A 657 14.57 38.26 -7.99
N HIS A 658 14.93 39.13 -7.05
CA HIS A 658 16.12 39.99 -7.13
C HIS A 658 17.34 39.38 -6.43
N GLN A 659 17.11 38.61 -5.37
CA GLN A 659 18.15 37.94 -4.57
C GLN A 659 17.69 36.52 -4.22
N GLY A 660 18.61 35.55 -4.28
CA GLY A 660 18.31 34.17 -3.90
C GLY A 660 19.22 33.14 -4.54
N CYS A 661 18.67 31.94 -4.75
CA CYS A 661 19.38 30.80 -5.31
C CYS A 661 18.65 30.27 -6.54
N ILE A 662 19.39 29.78 -7.52
CA ILE A 662 18.86 28.95 -8.61
C ILE A 662 19.42 27.54 -8.42
N LEU A 663 18.52 26.59 -8.22
CA LEU A 663 18.88 25.18 -8.30
C LEU A 663 18.88 24.76 -9.77
N HIS A 664 19.97 24.20 -10.23
CA HIS A 664 20.17 23.62 -11.56
C HIS A 664 20.19 22.10 -11.43
N PHE A 665 19.27 21.41 -12.09
CA PHE A 665 19.10 19.96 -11.97
C PHE A 665 19.67 19.28 -13.21
N HIS A 666 20.78 18.57 -13.01
CA HIS A 666 21.38 17.74 -14.05
C HIS A 666 20.40 16.66 -14.54
N PRO A 667 20.44 16.21 -15.81
CA PRO A 667 19.50 15.21 -16.34
C PRO A 667 19.55 13.87 -15.59
N SER A 668 20.64 13.57 -14.87
CA SER A 668 20.71 12.39 -14.01
C SER A 668 19.66 12.37 -12.90
N MET A 669 19.22 13.55 -12.43
CA MET A 669 18.12 13.67 -11.45
C MET A 669 16.81 13.14 -12.00
N ARG A 670 16.51 13.44 -13.28
CA ARG A 670 15.31 12.96 -13.97
C ARG A 670 15.37 11.47 -14.30
N ARG A 671 16.56 10.96 -14.60
CA ARG A 671 16.77 9.54 -14.98
C ARG A 671 16.91 8.60 -13.79
N SER A 672 17.01 9.14 -12.58
CA SER A 672 17.04 8.33 -11.36
C SER A 672 15.75 7.50 -11.24
N HIS A 673 15.90 6.25 -10.81
CA HIS A 673 14.77 5.37 -10.50
C HIS A 673 14.10 5.72 -9.16
N TYR A 674 14.78 6.47 -8.30
CA TYR A 674 14.37 6.72 -6.92
C TYR A 674 14.23 8.20 -6.56
N ILE A 675 14.50 9.10 -7.52
CA ILE A 675 14.14 10.52 -7.44
C ILE A 675 13.04 10.74 -8.47
N HIS A 676 11.80 10.57 -8.03
CA HIS A 676 10.64 10.63 -8.92
C HIS A 676 10.39 12.06 -9.38
N SER A 677 10.05 12.20 -10.65
CA SER A 677 9.72 13.47 -11.29
C SER A 677 8.79 13.26 -12.48
N CYS A 678 7.93 14.24 -12.73
CA CYS A 678 7.02 14.22 -13.86
C CYS A 678 6.68 15.62 -14.42
N ASP A 679 6.40 15.67 -15.70
CA ASP A 679 5.82 16.78 -16.43
C ASP A 679 4.32 16.88 -16.12
N VAL A 680 3.98 17.92 -15.38
CA VAL A 680 2.60 18.24 -14.98
C VAL A 680 2.04 19.40 -15.78
N SER A 681 2.74 19.87 -16.82
CA SER A 681 2.32 21.05 -17.58
C SER A 681 0.97 20.88 -18.27
N TRP A 682 0.54 19.65 -18.57
CA TRP A 682 -0.81 19.36 -19.09
C TRP A 682 -1.91 19.45 -18.02
N LEU A 683 -1.56 19.32 -16.73
CA LEU A 683 -2.46 19.51 -15.59
C LEU A 683 -2.42 20.93 -15.02
N SER A 684 -1.24 21.55 -15.00
CA SER A 684 -1.02 22.88 -14.43
C SER A 684 -1.80 23.95 -15.20
N PRO A 685 -2.44 24.91 -14.53
CA PRO A 685 -3.08 26.04 -15.21
C PRO A 685 -2.05 26.99 -15.84
N PHE A 686 -0.80 26.98 -15.37
CA PHE A 686 0.27 27.88 -15.82
C PHE A 686 1.12 27.24 -16.93
N LYS A 687 0.51 26.97 -18.09
CA LYS A 687 1.16 26.27 -19.22
C LYS A 687 2.53 26.86 -19.64
N HIS A 688 2.68 28.17 -19.51
CA HIS A 688 3.89 28.91 -19.87
C HIS A 688 5.10 28.58 -18.96
N GLU A 689 4.87 28.13 -17.72
CA GLU A 689 5.95 27.77 -16.79
C GLU A 689 6.61 26.45 -17.14
N ARG A 690 5.97 25.64 -17.98
CA ARG A 690 6.46 24.33 -18.42
C ARG A 690 6.83 23.42 -17.26
N GLU A 691 6.00 23.46 -16.22
CA GLU A 691 6.27 22.86 -14.92
C GLU A 691 6.59 21.37 -14.97
N ILE A 692 7.70 21.00 -14.33
CA ILE A 692 8.12 19.63 -14.02
C ILE A 692 8.29 19.52 -12.52
N LEU A 693 7.58 18.58 -11.92
CA LEU A 693 7.50 18.42 -10.49
C LEU A 693 8.38 17.26 -10.03
N PHE A 694 9.26 17.53 -9.07
CA PHE A 694 10.00 16.52 -8.31
C PHE A 694 9.25 16.18 -7.03
N GLU A 695 9.23 14.88 -6.75
CA GLU A 695 8.72 14.34 -5.50
C GLU A 695 9.64 14.73 -4.33
N ARG A 696 9.06 14.91 -3.14
CA ARG A 696 9.88 14.94 -1.92
C ARG A 696 10.56 13.59 -1.71
N SER A 697 11.71 13.55 -1.06
CA SER A 697 12.42 12.29 -0.84
C SER A 697 11.63 11.35 0.06
N LEU A 698 11.54 10.09 -0.36
CA LEU A 698 10.99 8.98 0.43
C LEU A 698 12.12 8.05 0.84
N ILE A 699 12.05 7.49 2.05
CA ILE A 699 12.96 6.45 2.51
C ILE A 699 12.22 5.11 2.48
N TYR A 700 12.70 4.16 1.67
CA TYR A 700 12.09 2.84 1.56
C TYR A 700 12.55 1.97 2.73
N PHE A 701 11.62 1.48 3.54
CA PHE A 701 11.92 0.70 4.75
C PHE A 701 12.55 -0.66 4.45
N THR A 702 12.24 -1.25 3.29
CA THR A 702 12.88 -2.47 2.79
C THR A 702 14.35 -2.27 2.43
N ASN A 703 14.77 -1.03 2.25
CA ASN A 703 16.13 -0.68 1.86
C ASN A 703 16.96 -0.35 3.10
N SER A 704 18.21 -0.80 3.12
CA SER A 704 19.16 -0.36 4.14
C SER A 704 19.33 1.17 4.10
N ASP A 705 19.71 1.78 5.23
CA ASP A 705 20.03 3.22 5.26
C ASP A 705 21.10 3.59 4.23
N LYS A 706 22.07 2.68 4.00
CA LYS A 706 23.08 2.83 2.96
C LYS A 706 22.44 2.89 1.57
N THR A 707 21.54 1.96 1.25
CA THR A 707 20.81 1.93 -0.02
C THR A 707 19.97 3.20 -0.22
N ASN A 708 19.24 3.64 0.80
CA ASN A 708 18.45 4.86 0.70
C ASN A 708 19.31 6.11 0.47
N LYS A 709 20.50 6.18 1.10
CA LYS A 709 21.47 7.27 0.87
C LYS A 709 22.09 7.23 -0.52
N THR A 710 22.30 6.07 -1.12
CA THR A 710 22.91 6.00 -2.46
C THR A 710 21.89 6.22 -3.57
N GLU A 711 20.66 5.76 -3.38
CA GLU A 711 19.63 5.73 -4.41
C GLU A 711 18.74 6.98 -4.42
N ASN A 712 18.33 7.50 -3.26
CA ASN A 712 17.26 8.52 -3.17
C ASN A 712 17.78 9.95 -2.98
N ALA A 713 19.09 10.11 -2.78
CA ALA A 713 19.71 11.38 -2.46
C ALA A 713 20.38 12.04 -3.68
N TRP A 714 20.58 13.34 -3.56
CA TRP A 714 21.30 14.17 -4.52
C TRP A 714 22.59 14.70 -3.91
N ASN A 715 23.54 15.04 -4.76
CA ASN A 715 24.72 15.83 -4.44
C ASN A 715 24.51 17.28 -4.88
N ALA A 716 25.12 18.23 -4.17
CA ALA A 716 25.13 19.63 -4.60
C ALA A 716 26.55 20.17 -4.80
N LYS A 717 26.71 21.02 -5.82
CA LYS A 717 27.93 21.80 -6.10
C LYS A 717 27.55 23.23 -6.47
N ILE A 718 28.31 24.21 -5.97
CA ILE A 718 28.14 25.60 -6.41
C ILE A 718 28.78 25.73 -7.80
N GLU A 719 27.97 26.07 -8.81
CA GLU A 719 28.46 26.32 -10.17
C GLU A 719 28.96 27.75 -10.33
N SER A 720 28.22 28.70 -9.78
CA SER A 720 28.57 30.12 -9.79
C SER A 720 27.94 30.83 -8.60
N GLU A 721 28.59 31.87 -8.10
CA GLU A 721 28.07 32.69 -7.02
C GLU A 721 28.50 34.14 -7.22
N ASP A 722 27.56 35.05 -7.10
CA ASP A 722 27.78 36.49 -7.05
C ASP A 722 27.06 37.10 -5.82
N GLU A 723 27.09 38.42 -5.68
CA GLU A 723 26.47 39.15 -4.56
C GLU A 723 24.96 38.86 -4.43
N TYR A 724 24.27 38.60 -5.54
CA TYR A 724 22.81 38.52 -5.63
C TYR A 724 22.29 37.10 -5.80
N THR A 725 23.07 36.20 -6.41
CA THR A 725 22.64 34.85 -6.79
C THR A 725 23.69 33.80 -6.50
N GLN A 726 23.22 32.63 -6.05
CA GLN A 726 24.00 31.40 -6.04
C GLN A 726 23.33 30.41 -7.01
N MET A 727 24.11 29.82 -7.93
CA MET A 727 23.66 28.74 -8.79
C MET A 727 24.24 27.43 -8.28
N ILE A 728 23.36 26.46 -8.03
CA ILE A 728 23.72 25.19 -7.39
C ILE A 728 23.31 24.04 -8.30
N LEU A 729 24.29 23.29 -8.77
CA LEU A 729 24.08 22.05 -9.51
C LEU A 729 23.69 20.94 -8.56
N LEU A 730 22.58 20.27 -8.86
CA LEU A 730 22.12 19.06 -8.24
C LEU A 730 22.32 17.87 -9.18
N THR A 731 22.99 16.83 -8.69
CA THR A 731 23.25 15.58 -9.39
C THR A 731 22.78 14.40 -8.56
N TRP A 732 22.34 13.31 -9.19
CA TRP A 732 22.03 12.08 -8.47
C TRP A 732 23.30 11.45 -7.89
N ILE A 733 23.29 11.01 -6.62
CA ILE A 733 24.49 10.46 -5.96
C ILE A 733 25.10 9.28 -6.73
N ARG A 734 24.27 8.36 -7.22
CA ARG A 734 24.74 7.20 -7.98
C ARG A 734 25.40 7.58 -9.32
N TYR A 735 25.04 8.73 -9.89
CA TYR A 735 25.70 9.27 -11.07
C TYR A 735 27.12 9.74 -10.75
N ASP A 736 27.30 10.47 -9.64
CA ASP A 736 28.63 10.96 -9.24
C ASP A 736 29.57 9.85 -8.76
N GLN A 737 29.05 8.73 -8.25
CA GLN A 737 29.84 7.63 -7.70
C GLN A 737 30.90 7.09 -8.66
N TYR A 738 30.60 7.07 -9.96
CA TYR A 738 31.46 6.48 -11.00
C TYR A 738 32.05 7.50 -11.97
N ILE A 739 31.72 8.79 -11.84
CA ILE A 739 32.04 9.79 -12.87
C ILE A 739 33.55 9.92 -13.10
N GLN A 740 34.36 9.84 -12.05
CA GLN A 740 35.82 9.95 -12.16
C GLN A 740 36.42 8.74 -12.89
N GLN A 741 36.00 7.53 -12.54
CA GLN A 741 36.41 6.29 -13.20
C GLN A 741 35.96 6.26 -14.66
N ILE A 742 34.73 6.71 -14.93
CA ILE A 742 34.21 6.86 -16.30
C ILE A 742 35.10 7.81 -17.10
N MET A 743 35.43 8.99 -16.56
CA MET A 743 36.29 9.96 -17.25
C MET A 743 37.71 9.41 -17.49
N GLN A 744 38.27 8.70 -16.50
CA GLN A 744 39.57 8.04 -16.63
C GLN A 744 39.58 7.00 -17.75
N ILE A 745 38.62 6.06 -17.75
CA ILE A 745 38.53 5.01 -18.76
C ILE A 745 38.21 5.62 -20.13
N SER A 746 37.30 6.60 -20.18
CA SER A 746 36.97 7.33 -21.41
C SER A 746 38.21 7.97 -22.03
N ALA A 747 39.05 8.63 -21.25
CA ALA A 747 40.30 9.22 -21.72
C ALA A 747 41.29 8.18 -22.28
N MET A 748 41.41 7.01 -21.62
CA MET A 748 42.25 5.90 -22.12
C MET A 748 41.80 5.39 -23.50
N TRP A 749 40.52 5.54 -23.83
CA TRP A 749 39.92 5.17 -25.11
C TRP A 749 39.64 6.37 -26.02
N SER A 750 40.34 7.50 -25.80
CA SER A 750 40.21 8.73 -26.60
C SER A 750 38.76 9.24 -26.73
N HIS A 751 37.95 9.04 -25.68
CA HIS A 751 36.53 9.41 -25.61
C HIS A 751 35.64 8.77 -26.69
N SER A 752 36.08 7.65 -27.27
CA SER A 752 35.35 6.94 -28.34
C SER A 752 34.23 6.03 -27.86
N ILE A 753 34.15 5.77 -26.55
CA ILE A 753 33.16 4.90 -25.92
C ILE A 753 32.06 5.75 -25.28
N ASP A 754 30.80 5.37 -25.51
CA ASP A 754 29.64 5.96 -24.86
C ASP A 754 29.76 5.86 -23.32
N LEU A 755 29.60 6.99 -22.63
CA LEU A 755 29.80 7.07 -21.18
C LEU A 755 28.78 6.20 -20.40
N ASN A 756 27.60 5.96 -20.96
CA ASN A 756 26.61 5.08 -20.34
C ASN A 756 27.06 3.62 -20.39
N VAL A 757 27.77 3.19 -21.45
CA VAL A 757 28.35 1.84 -21.50
C VAL A 757 29.42 1.68 -20.44
N LEU A 758 30.30 2.69 -20.27
CA LEU A 758 31.30 2.70 -19.21
C LEU A 758 30.64 2.63 -17.83
N TYR A 759 29.56 3.38 -17.61
CA TYR A 759 28.77 3.30 -16.39
C TYR A 759 28.20 1.90 -16.16
N ALA A 760 27.58 1.29 -17.17
CA ALA A 760 27.00 -0.06 -17.07
C ALA A 760 28.06 -1.13 -16.77
N ILE A 761 29.24 -1.04 -17.41
CA ILE A 761 30.37 -1.92 -17.13
C ILE A 761 30.85 -1.74 -15.69
N LEU A 762 31.08 -0.49 -15.26
CA LEU A 762 31.53 -0.21 -13.88
C LEU A 762 30.51 -0.66 -12.85
N LEU A 763 29.21 -0.58 -13.16
CA LEU A 763 28.17 -1.12 -12.28
C LEU A 763 28.30 -2.64 -12.15
N ASN A 764 28.48 -3.36 -13.26
CA ASN A 764 28.68 -4.81 -13.27
C ASN A 764 29.98 -5.24 -12.58
N THR A 765 31.03 -4.42 -12.64
CA THR A 765 32.31 -4.70 -11.99
C THR A 765 32.44 -4.09 -10.59
N GLN A 766 31.34 -3.57 -10.02
CA GLN A 766 31.30 -2.93 -8.70
C GLN A 766 32.30 -1.76 -8.55
N GLY A 767 32.65 -1.09 -9.65
CA GLY A 767 33.58 0.03 -9.69
C GLY A 767 35.04 -0.35 -9.91
N GLU A 768 35.36 -1.64 -10.03
CA GLU A 768 36.73 -2.11 -10.27
C GLU A 768 37.20 -1.73 -11.68
N VAL A 769 38.08 -0.73 -11.76
CA VAL A 769 38.54 -0.13 -13.03
C VAL A 769 39.29 -1.15 -13.89
N ASN A 770 40.15 -1.99 -13.31
CA ASN A 770 40.90 -2.98 -14.08
C ASN A 770 39.99 -4.06 -14.68
N LEU A 771 38.99 -4.51 -13.92
CA LEU A 771 37.99 -5.46 -14.42
C LEU A 771 37.10 -4.80 -15.49
N ALA A 772 36.74 -3.53 -15.30
CA ALA A 772 35.98 -2.76 -16.28
C ALA A 772 36.74 -2.61 -17.60
N ILE A 773 38.03 -2.30 -17.57
CA ILE A 773 38.87 -2.22 -18.78
C ILE A 773 38.94 -3.57 -19.49
N LYS A 774 39.05 -4.67 -18.73
CA LYS A 774 39.04 -6.03 -19.30
C LYS A 774 37.71 -6.33 -19.99
N HIS A 775 36.59 -6.11 -19.31
CA HIS A 775 35.24 -6.32 -19.87
C HIS A 775 34.98 -5.43 -21.09
N LEU A 776 35.41 -4.17 -21.04
CA LEU A 776 35.29 -3.24 -22.18
C LEU A 776 36.10 -3.74 -23.39
N SER A 777 37.31 -4.25 -23.16
CA SER A 777 38.14 -4.81 -24.24
C SER A 777 37.49 -6.04 -24.88
N GLU A 778 36.91 -6.92 -24.07
CA GLU A 778 36.16 -8.09 -24.54
C GLU A 778 34.91 -7.69 -25.34
N PHE A 779 34.14 -6.73 -24.82
CA PHE A 779 32.96 -6.18 -25.49
C PHE A 779 33.33 -5.53 -26.84
N GLU A 780 34.38 -4.71 -26.88
CA GLU A 780 34.82 -4.05 -28.11
C GLU A 780 35.30 -5.05 -29.17
N ALA A 781 36.06 -6.07 -28.76
CA ALA A 781 36.45 -7.16 -29.65
C ALA A 781 35.24 -7.93 -30.20
N TRP A 782 34.24 -8.18 -29.36
CA TRP A 782 32.99 -8.81 -29.77
C TRP A 782 32.16 -7.92 -30.72
N ARG A 783 32.09 -6.61 -30.43
CA ARG A 783 31.32 -5.60 -31.19
C ARG A 783 31.85 -5.44 -32.61
N MET A 784 33.16 -5.57 -32.79
CA MET A 784 33.83 -5.43 -34.10
C MET A 784 33.56 -6.62 -35.04
N GLN A 785 32.98 -7.73 -34.56
CA GLN A 785 32.63 -8.86 -35.42
C GLN A 785 31.38 -8.55 -36.27
N PRO A 786 31.45 -8.58 -37.63
CA PRO A 786 30.32 -8.22 -38.49
C PRO A 786 29.05 -9.04 -38.27
N LYS A 787 29.21 -10.31 -37.84
CA LYS A 787 28.11 -11.23 -37.52
C LYS A 787 27.26 -10.70 -36.35
N ASN A 788 27.89 -10.16 -35.31
CA ASN A 788 27.19 -9.66 -34.13
C ASN A 788 26.43 -8.38 -34.44
N LYS A 789 27.04 -7.49 -35.24
CA LYS A 789 26.36 -6.28 -35.72
C LYS A 789 25.10 -6.60 -36.53
N ARG A 790 25.17 -7.59 -37.45
CA ARG A 790 23.98 -8.02 -38.22
C ARG A 790 22.87 -8.55 -37.32
N LYS A 791 23.22 -9.43 -36.37
CA LYS A 791 22.26 -9.94 -35.37
C LYS A 791 21.62 -8.82 -34.56
N TYR A 792 22.40 -7.81 -34.15
CA TYR A 792 21.86 -6.67 -33.42
C TYR A 792 20.87 -5.87 -34.27
N GLU A 793 21.18 -5.57 -35.54
CA GLU A 793 20.24 -4.84 -36.41
C GLU A 793 18.91 -5.60 -36.63
N GLU A 794 18.92 -6.93 -36.54
CA GLU A 794 17.69 -7.76 -36.60
C GLU A 794 16.79 -7.57 -35.37
N ILE A 795 17.37 -7.35 -34.17
CA ILE A 795 16.63 -7.26 -32.89
C ILE A 795 16.54 -5.83 -32.30
N LYS A 796 17.23 -4.86 -32.90
CA LYS A 796 17.34 -3.48 -32.40
C LYS A 796 15.99 -2.81 -32.16
N ASN A 797 15.01 -3.09 -33.02
CA ASN A 797 13.67 -2.52 -32.87
C ASN A 797 12.98 -3.02 -31.59
N GLU A 798 13.23 -4.26 -31.15
CA GLU A 798 12.68 -4.79 -29.90
C GLU A 798 13.20 -4.01 -28.68
N PHE A 799 14.49 -3.61 -28.68
CA PHE A 799 15.04 -2.75 -27.63
C PHE A 799 14.37 -1.37 -27.62
N MET A 800 14.15 -0.78 -28.80
CA MET A 800 13.49 0.53 -28.92
C MET A 800 12.04 0.48 -28.43
N GLU A 801 11.29 -0.56 -28.80
CA GLU A 801 9.93 -0.79 -28.31
C GLU A 801 9.89 -0.97 -26.79
N LYS A 802 10.94 -1.59 -26.21
CA LYS A 802 11.17 -1.69 -24.76
C LYS A 802 11.89 -0.49 -24.16
N ARG A 803 11.81 0.69 -24.80
CA ARG A 803 12.32 1.98 -24.30
C ARG A 803 13.84 2.05 -24.10
N CYS A 804 14.61 1.09 -24.61
CA CYS A 804 16.07 1.14 -24.54
C CYS A 804 16.63 1.89 -25.75
N CYS A 805 16.71 3.21 -25.63
CA CYS A 805 16.97 4.11 -26.77
C CYS A 805 18.46 4.31 -27.09
N ASN A 806 19.37 3.86 -26.21
CA ASN A 806 20.81 3.97 -26.43
C ASN A 806 21.35 2.70 -27.12
N ASN A 807 21.69 2.81 -28.41
CA ASN A 807 22.19 1.69 -29.20
C ASN A 807 23.49 1.07 -28.65
N HIS A 808 24.36 1.86 -28.03
CA HIS A 808 25.60 1.34 -27.45
C HIS A 808 25.32 0.51 -26.20
N ILE A 809 24.37 0.94 -25.37
CA ILE A 809 23.86 0.14 -24.24
C ILE A 809 23.20 -1.14 -24.74
N ASN A 810 22.33 -1.07 -25.75
CA ASN A 810 21.64 -2.26 -26.27
C ASN A 810 22.63 -3.30 -26.79
N LEU A 811 23.67 -2.86 -27.52
CA LEU A 811 24.75 -3.74 -27.97
C LEU A 811 25.50 -4.37 -26.81
N PHE A 812 25.77 -3.61 -25.75
CA PHE A 812 26.42 -4.13 -24.55
C PHE A 812 25.52 -5.13 -23.79
N SER A 813 24.23 -4.84 -23.66
CA SER A 813 23.25 -5.76 -23.08
C SER A 813 23.06 -7.03 -23.92
N PHE A 814 23.24 -6.96 -25.24
CA PHE A 814 23.22 -8.14 -26.11
C PHE A 814 24.52 -8.96 -26.04
N PHE A 815 25.62 -8.36 -25.56
CA PHE A 815 26.89 -9.05 -25.34
C PHE A 815 26.90 -9.86 -24.04
N LEU A 816 26.31 -9.32 -22.98
CA LEU A 816 26.10 -10.01 -21.70
C LEU A 816 25.13 -11.19 -21.87
#